data_AF-A0A9X3AFN1-F1
#
_entry.id   AF-A0A9X3AFN1-F1
#
_cell.length_a   1.000
_cell.length_b   1.000
_cell.length_c   1.000
_cell.angle_alpha   90.00
_cell.angle_beta   90.00
_cell.angle_gamma   90.00
#
_symmetry.space_group_name_H-M   'P 1'
#
loop_
_entity.id
_entity.type
_entity.pdbx_description
1 polymer ?
#
loop_
_entity_poly.entity_id
_entity_poly.type
_entity_poly.pdbx_seq_one_letter_code
_entity_poly.pdbx_strand_id
1 'polypeptide(L)'
;MRARSAIAVVLAGVLLALVGCDDETPRGTDPTAAGADFVVSYAGAAGRLAGLEATEDRAQVLDWARIGLAANLGLDTGQVRNALYDAVPVRDGGFSDLSRQATGPGRALFDGKVLHLLVAADDPRRARTVGQLLDQHRTDAGGDPEQVRVHDFTVHADSRTVDVTAEEPTSADQARSANGYVSARVDQAGGLTEFLARTRSLSTLEVRGTEVWAGGWTWPDEGAPLALADVSALQRGYRPTSGGPTPAFSLDPRPAKTTADLVAAVPGLSGETAERVLSGNWSGTAFTSSAEVAEVVADVLHGDGQADALAQHGLPTTRESLWGLWSALDGGPVYSQARYDGGLAGTAVGMTLFYTDYVAKNWVNGTGDGVPAKAVEGFVPDPDAVTPWSHCETGLASESGRLWFGQNESAYSYDSAKISIGAQSTRLFSRSDGTAGAEVEPSFASGRGLTWWDQHYQAVADHEPQYQRLDQIMRWSGALEWLAAKTSATLPHLPDAEIPSTLTFADWYAKNPDLRERAPVRFVTPPSAEQEAVVVTPSKSYESCGYRVISGGVSLGDLIARKGTADYLATLPAPVNRAGLLDASSTFDATTGTGSVKRLSIDSAGQVVANQEHAFRTVDGKAVVDVTAAGRKVVRFGDLKLVLPDTAQRRLSTTIDAHDGHVSQRVDYEGREFGELTADRDATLVTVTWRRGFVDRVRGVLDSVQKTLAAAPEGVPSAKDGVLYTLKDPAGRVVNRVGGADAPWLSISGDVPPAGDAPVFRLGAPNPGASGPRFFYGEMVAPPTVPPGRSLDVAPATPDGPAVATFTDGPPADAKTVRVTVRDGRSADAYLVGDHVRADPSDPILGVNGLAEGAAVLREMPRIVIARADATLAEDGLWRGVRLGEDGAALVNDTEVRIVSGDDPWSAKVLRAIGTDPEQTVLVRLTSDRAVVVDKSDLAEVPGSRAEAMDLGQALQTPDADLYLHESFRASLSLEDGRVIAGSLPRDTKVKVRRATAEKRTSVPYADVRAGNGMGRGAEWLRIPVSPRAVSGNTSQSPAPTPSAPPGGTAAPVAAGGLVLLICPETGDTLVGCGA
;
A
#
# COMPACT_ATOMS: atom_id res chain seq x y z
N MET A 1 65.33 22.07 -2.26
CA MET A 1 65.64 21.15 -1.15
C MET A 1 64.75 21.49 0.04
N ARG A 2 63.89 20.52 0.44
CA ARG A 2 63.29 20.21 1.77
C ARG A 2 62.57 21.35 2.55
N ALA A 3 61.22 21.32 2.69
CA ALA A 3 60.37 20.51 3.63
C ALA A 3 60.51 20.99 5.11
N ARG A 4 59.50 21.18 6.00
CA ARG A 4 58.08 20.77 6.15
C ARG A 4 57.42 21.59 7.29
N SER A 5 56.14 21.95 7.12
CA SER A 5 54.95 21.84 7.99
C SER A 5 55.01 21.71 9.53
N ALA A 6 54.14 22.45 10.25
CA ALA A 6 53.02 21.90 11.07
C ALA A 6 52.05 23.00 11.58
N ILE A 7 50.76 22.65 11.58
CA ILE A 7 49.53 23.42 11.85
C ILE A 7 49.00 23.09 13.25
N ALA A 8 48.44 24.06 13.98
CA ALA A 8 47.46 23.84 15.04
C ALA A 8 46.45 25.01 15.08
N VAL A 9 45.16 24.67 15.06
CA VAL A 9 43.99 25.51 14.76
C VAL A 9 43.38 26.13 16.01
N VAL A 10 42.91 27.37 15.86
CA VAL A 10 42.18 28.20 16.84
C VAL A 10 40.68 27.93 16.74
N LEU A 11 40.04 27.72 17.89
CA LEU A 11 38.61 27.55 18.10
C LEU A 11 38.19 28.50 19.23
N ALA A 12 36.96 29.03 19.15
CA ALA A 12 36.24 29.88 20.09
C ALA A 12 36.22 31.39 19.75
N GLY A 13 35.12 31.79 19.11
CA GLY A 13 34.80 33.19 18.84
C GLY A 13 33.37 33.42 18.36
N VAL A 14 32.35 32.84 19.01
CA VAL A 14 30.95 33.33 18.94
C VAL A 14 30.25 32.96 20.26
N LEU A 15 30.18 33.91 21.19
CA LEU A 15 29.44 33.80 22.44
C LEU A 15 29.03 35.21 22.85
N LEU A 16 27.95 35.74 22.24
CA LEU A 16 27.14 36.88 22.71
C LEU A 16 26.08 37.28 21.65
N ALA A 17 24.99 36.54 21.59
CA ALA A 17 23.69 36.98 21.05
C ALA A 17 22.58 35.97 21.41
N LEU A 18 22.33 35.77 22.71
CA LEU A 18 21.19 35.00 23.21
C LEU A 18 20.66 35.68 24.47
N VAL A 19 19.74 36.63 24.32
CA VAL A 19 18.79 37.05 25.35
C VAL A 19 17.48 37.44 24.67
N GLY A 20 16.43 36.64 24.91
CA GLY A 20 15.06 37.12 25.07
C GLY A 20 14.12 37.06 23.86
N CYS A 21 13.46 35.91 23.69
CA CYS A 21 12.03 35.78 23.35
C CYS A 21 11.58 34.38 23.82
N ASP A 22 11.10 34.27 25.05
CA ASP A 22 10.40 33.08 25.56
C ASP A 22 8.93 33.18 25.10
N ASP A 23 8.62 32.56 23.96
CA ASP A 23 7.23 32.20 23.63
C ASP A 23 6.90 30.91 24.41
N GLU A 24 6.18 31.06 25.52
CA GLU A 24 5.48 29.97 26.20
C GLU A 24 4.41 29.41 25.25
N THR A 25 4.83 28.47 24.40
CA THR A 25 3.89 27.51 23.81
C THR A 25 3.32 26.68 24.96
N PRO A 26 1.99 26.53 25.08
CA PRO A 26 1.40 25.65 26.08
C PRO A 26 1.95 24.24 25.84
N ARG A 27 2.74 23.72 26.79
CA ARG A 27 3.05 22.29 26.83
C ARG A 27 1.72 21.58 26.98
N GLY A 28 1.22 21.01 25.88
CA GLY A 28 0.17 20.03 25.92
C GLY A 28 0.56 18.98 26.95
N THR A 29 -0.31 18.77 27.93
CA THR A 29 -0.23 17.63 28.83
C THR A 29 -0.10 16.38 27.97
N ASP A 30 1.05 15.68 28.05
CA ASP A 30 1.22 14.35 27.49
C ASP A 30 0.00 13.51 27.93
N PRO A 31 -0.80 12.97 27.00
CA PRO A 31 -1.84 12.03 27.38
C PRO A 31 -1.17 10.89 28.14
N THR A 32 -1.48 10.77 29.42
CA THR A 32 -1.08 9.63 30.25
C THR A 32 -1.40 8.37 29.47
N ALA A 33 -0.38 7.57 29.15
CA ALA A 33 -0.50 6.36 28.35
C ALA A 33 -1.61 5.45 28.90
N ALA A 34 -2.81 5.56 28.35
CA ALA A 34 -3.86 4.59 28.53
C ALA A 34 -3.34 3.30 27.89
N GLY A 35 -3.36 2.19 28.62
CA GLY A 35 -2.98 0.90 28.06
C GLY A 35 -3.91 0.57 26.90
N ALA A 36 -3.36 0.05 25.80
CA ALA A 36 -4.14 -0.38 24.65
C ALA A 36 -5.20 -1.42 25.06
N ASP A 37 -6.38 -1.35 24.46
CA ASP A 37 -7.45 -2.34 24.68
C ASP A 37 -7.08 -3.69 24.07
N PHE A 38 -6.44 -3.66 22.90
CA PHE A 38 -5.85 -4.81 22.24
C PHE A 38 -4.70 -4.41 21.33
N VAL A 39 -3.89 -5.39 20.92
CA VAL A 39 -2.72 -5.23 20.06
C VAL A 39 -2.89 -6.09 18.82
N VAL A 40 -2.60 -5.55 17.65
CA VAL A 40 -2.49 -6.30 16.39
C VAL A 40 -1.02 -6.51 16.08
N SER A 41 -0.52 -7.74 16.17
CA SER A 41 0.82 -8.07 15.70
C SER A 41 0.78 -8.45 14.23
N TYR A 42 1.52 -7.73 13.38
CA TYR A 42 1.68 -8.03 11.96
C TYR A 42 3.05 -8.64 11.65
N ALA A 43 3.78 -9.09 12.67
CA ALA A 43 5.11 -9.67 12.51
C ALA A 43 5.14 -10.86 11.53
N GLY A 44 4.07 -11.67 11.50
CA GLY A 44 3.89 -12.79 10.58
C GLY A 44 3.57 -12.39 9.14
N ALA A 45 3.16 -11.15 8.89
CA ALA A 45 2.87 -10.62 7.56
C ALA A 45 3.95 -9.66 7.04
N ALA A 46 4.82 -9.15 7.92
CA ALA A 46 5.80 -8.11 7.60
C ALA A 46 6.76 -8.44 6.45
N GLY A 47 7.01 -9.72 6.15
CA GLY A 47 7.80 -10.12 4.97
C GLY A 47 7.20 -9.62 3.65
N ARG A 48 5.88 -9.37 3.59
CA ARG A 48 5.20 -8.85 2.41
C ARG A 48 5.34 -7.33 2.22
N LEU A 49 5.78 -6.60 3.25
CA LEU A 49 6.05 -5.15 3.16
C LEU A 49 7.31 -4.87 2.33
N ALA A 50 8.22 -5.85 2.21
CA ALA A 50 9.43 -5.72 1.42
C ALA A 50 9.12 -5.41 -0.05
N GLY A 51 9.64 -4.28 -0.53
CA GLY A 51 9.46 -3.80 -1.91
C GLY A 51 8.26 -2.87 -2.11
N LEU A 52 7.44 -2.62 -1.08
CA LEU A 52 6.47 -1.53 -1.12
C LEU A 52 7.15 -0.18 -0.88
N GLU A 53 6.61 0.87 -1.48
CA GLU A 53 6.95 2.26 -1.15
C GLU A 53 6.48 2.58 0.28
N ALA A 54 7.14 3.51 0.99
CA ALA A 54 6.88 3.76 2.41
C ALA A 54 5.42 4.15 2.72
N THR A 55 4.77 4.88 1.81
CA THR A 55 3.34 5.23 1.93
C THR A 55 2.44 4.01 1.77
N GLU A 56 2.78 3.11 0.85
CA GLU A 56 2.04 1.85 0.64
C GLU A 56 2.27 0.84 1.76
N ASP A 57 3.48 0.78 2.33
CA ASP A 57 3.79 0.00 3.54
C ASP A 57 2.88 0.43 4.70
N ARG A 58 2.86 1.74 5.01
CA ARG A 58 1.97 2.27 6.05
C ARG A 58 0.51 1.94 5.75
N ALA A 59 0.05 2.15 4.52
CA ALA A 59 -1.32 1.87 4.13
C ALA A 59 -1.67 0.37 4.23
N GLN A 60 -0.73 -0.52 3.93
CA GLN A 60 -0.86 -1.97 4.08
C GLN A 60 -1.01 -2.39 5.54
N VAL A 61 -0.21 -1.79 6.44
CA VAL A 61 -0.33 -2.03 7.90
C VAL A 61 -1.70 -1.60 8.42
N LEU A 62 -2.26 -0.49 7.93
CA LEU A 62 -3.61 -0.07 8.29
C LEU A 62 -4.70 -1.02 7.78
N ASP A 63 -4.52 -1.57 6.57
CA ASP A 63 -5.44 -2.58 6.04
C ASP A 63 -5.40 -3.87 6.89
N TRP A 64 -4.22 -4.27 7.37
CA TRP A 64 -4.08 -5.39 8.31
C TRP A 64 -4.63 -5.07 9.70
N ALA A 65 -4.47 -3.85 10.21
CA ALA A 65 -5.08 -3.43 11.47
C ALA A 65 -6.62 -3.48 11.39
N ARG A 66 -7.20 -3.11 10.25
CA ARG A 66 -8.65 -3.26 9.99
C ARG A 66 -9.11 -4.72 10.03
N ILE A 67 -8.34 -5.64 9.42
CA ILE A 67 -8.66 -7.07 9.45
C ILE A 67 -8.46 -7.63 10.87
N GLY A 68 -7.42 -7.18 11.58
CA GLY A 68 -7.18 -7.50 12.98
C GLY A 68 -8.32 -7.03 13.89
N LEU A 69 -8.89 -5.85 13.63
CA LEU A 69 -10.08 -5.36 14.32
C LEU A 69 -11.30 -6.23 14.02
N ALA A 70 -11.51 -6.68 12.78
CA ALA A 70 -12.60 -7.60 12.44
C ALA A 70 -12.50 -8.92 13.22
N ALA A 71 -11.29 -9.49 13.32
CA ALA A 71 -11.02 -10.65 14.16
C ALA A 71 -11.25 -10.33 15.66
N ASN A 72 -10.78 -9.18 16.16
CA ASN A 72 -11.00 -8.80 17.56
C ASN A 72 -12.50 -8.70 17.91
N LEU A 73 -13.31 -8.17 16.99
CA LEU A 73 -14.76 -8.04 17.15
C LEU A 73 -15.52 -9.37 16.98
N GLY A 74 -14.87 -10.42 16.47
CA GLY A 74 -15.51 -11.71 16.22
C GLY A 74 -16.56 -11.64 15.10
N LEU A 75 -16.30 -10.86 14.05
CA LEU A 75 -17.22 -10.74 12.92
C LEU A 75 -17.34 -12.07 12.17
N ASP A 76 -18.54 -12.39 11.71
CA ASP A 76 -18.79 -13.56 10.87
C ASP A 76 -18.39 -13.35 9.40
N THR A 77 -18.31 -14.43 8.63
CA THR A 77 -17.97 -14.41 7.20
C THR A 77 -18.80 -13.42 6.39
N GLY A 78 -20.10 -13.30 6.67
CA GLY A 78 -21.01 -12.41 5.95
C GLY A 78 -20.74 -10.94 6.26
N GLN A 79 -20.49 -10.61 7.52
CA GLN A 79 -20.11 -9.27 7.98
C GLN A 79 -18.77 -8.85 7.37
N VAL A 80 -17.75 -9.72 7.43
CA VAL A 80 -16.43 -9.46 6.85
C VAL A 80 -16.53 -9.26 5.33
N ARG A 81 -17.26 -10.13 4.62
CA ARG A 81 -17.52 -9.98 3.18
C ARG A 81 -18.15 -8.62 2.89
N ASN A 82 -19.24 -8.26 3.56
CA ASN A 82 -19.95 -7.02 3.26
C ASN A 82 -19.05 -5.77 3.44
N ALA A 83 -18.24 -5.78 4.50
CA ALA A 83 -17.32 -4.68 4.78
C ALA A 83 -16.14 -4.60 3.81
N LEU A 84 -15.68 -5.73 3.24
CA LEU A 84 -14.39 -5.83 2.55
C LEU A 84 -14.43 -6.41 1.12
N TYR A 85 -15.59 -6.69 0.53
CA TYR A 85 -15.68 -7.39 -0.76
C TYR A 85 -14.95 -6.69 -1.93
N ASP A 86 -14.80 -5.37 -1.83
CA ASP A 86 -14.14 -4.55 -2.84
C ASP A 86 -12.72 -4.14 -2.42
N ALA A 87 -12.17 -4.75 -1.36
CA ALA A 87 -10.80 -4.62 -0.94
C ALA A 87 -10.10 -5.98 -0.95
N VAL A 88 -8.77 -5.97 -1.02
CA VAL A 88 -7.93 -7.17 -0.90
C VAL A 88 -7.04 -7.04 0.35
N PRO A 89 -6.65 -8.16 0.98
CA PRO A 89 -5.80 -8.13 2.17
C PRO A 89 -4.34 -7.71 1.88
N VAL A 90 -4.00 -7.49 0.62
CA VAL A 90 -2.65 -7.22 0.15
C VAL A 90 -2.63 -6.13 -0.93
N ARG A 91 -1.70 -5.19 -0.80
CA ARG A 91 -1.48 -4.10 -1.75
C ARG A 91 -0.50 -4.51 -2.81
N ASP A 92 -0.90 -4.25 -4.05
CA ASP A 92 -0.06 -4.31 -5.23
C ASP A 92 -0.67 -3.38 -6.28
N GLY A 93 0.19 -2.65 -7.02
CA GLY A 93 -0.26 -1.81 -8.13
C GLY A 93 -1.05 -2.60 -9.17
N GLY A 94 -0.80 -3.92 -9.25
CA GLY A 94 -1.49 -4.83 -10.15
C GLY A 94 -2.95 -5.01 -9.81
N PHE A 95 -3.38 -4.68 -8.59
CA PHE A 95 -4.78 -4.82 -8.18
C PHE A 95 -5.55 -3.51 -8.13
N SER A 96 -4.95 -2.39 -8.55
CA SER A 96 -5.54 -1.04 -8.45
C SER A 96 -6.86 -0.86 -9.22
N ASP A 97 -7.07 -1.61 -10.30
CA ASP A 97 -8.30 -1.68 -11.11
C ASP A 97 -9.25 -2.83 -10.68
N LEU A 98 -8.75 -3.77 -9.88
CA LEU A 98 -9.51 -4.93 -9.39
C LEU A 98 -10.04 -4.72 -7.97
N SER A 99 -9.54 -3.74 -7.24
CA SER A 99 -9.87 -3.51 -5.83
C SER A 99 -9.71 -2.04 -5.44
N ARG A 100 -10.52 -1.56 -4.49
CA ARG A 100 -10.33 -0.28 -3.83
C ARG A 100 -9.18 -0.40 -2.82
N GLN A 101 -8.14 0.40 -3.01
CA GLN A 101 -6.98 0.48 -2.12
C GLN A 101 -6.99 1.80 -1.36
N ALA A 102 -7.88 1.91 -0.36
CA ALA A 102 -8.12 3.15 0.37
C ALA A 102 -6.84 3.71 1.00
N THR A 103 -6.52 4.97 0.75
CA THR A 103 -5.34 5.67 1.28
C THR A 103 -5.73 6.65 2.39
N GLY A 104 -4.73 7.30 2.99
CA GLY A 104 -4.94 8.25 4.08
C GLY A 104 -4.82 7.63 5.48
N PRO A 105 -4.96 8.47 6.53
CA PRO A 105 -4.59 8.15 7.90
C PRO A 105 -5.56 7.23 8.65
N GLY A 106 -6.74 6.92 8.09
CA GLY A 106 -7.76 6.12 8.76
C GLY A 106 -8.39 5.02 7.92
N ARG A 107 -9.13 4.12 8.57
CA ARG A 107 -9.89 3.02 7.94
C ARG A 107 -11.25 2.86 8.60
N ALA A 108 -12.24 2.43 7.82
CA ALA A 108 -13.58 2.13 8.32
C ALA A 108 -13.88 0.62 8.24
N LEU A 109 -14.63 0.10 9.21
CA LEU A 109 -15.14 -1.26 9.28
C LEU A 109 -16.56 -1.24 9.85
N PHE A 110 -17.55 -1.69 9.06
CA PHE A 110 -18.95 -1.73 9.50
C PHE A 110 -19.33 -3.14 9.90
N ASP A 111 -19.83 -3.33 11.13
CA ASP A 111 -20.23 -4.65 11.64
C ASP A 111 -21.70 -5.00 11.36
N GLY A 112 -22.45 -4.13 10.67
CA GLY A 112 -23.89 -4.25 10.45
C GLY A 112 -24.73 -3.29 11.29
N LYS A 113 -24.15 -2.70 12.33
CA LYS A 113 -24.81 -1.72 13.21
C LYS A 113 -23.90 -0.54 13.57
N VAL A 114 -22.68 -0.82 13.98
CA VAL A 114 -21.65 0.13 14.39
C VAL A 114 -20.65 0.30 13.25
N LEU A 115 -20.36 1.56 12.91
CA LEU A 115 -19.22 1.90 12.09
C LEU A 115 -18.00 2.12 12.98
N HIS A 116 -17.04 1.22 12.88
CA HIS A 116 -15.76 1.32 13.54
C HIS A 116 -14.78 2.13 12.69
N LEU A 117 -14.20 3.18 13.27
CA LEU A 117 -13.26 4.07 12.61
C LEU A 117 -11.88 3.91 13.25
N LEU A 118 -10.93 3.33 12.53
CA LEU A 118 -9.52 3.31 12.93
C LEU A 118 -8.89 4.65 12.54
N VAL A 119 -8.35 5.38 13.51
CA VAL A 119 -7.74 6.70 13.32
C VAL A 119 -6.40 6.76 14.06
N ALA A 120 -5.36 7.32 13.44
CA ALA A 120 -4.07 7.39 14.09
C ALA A 120 -4.15 8.32 15.32
N ALA A 121 -3.60 7.87 16.45
CA ALA A 121 -3.65 8.61 17.71
C ALA A 121 -2.91 9.97 17.63
N ASP A 122 -1.92 10.06 16.73
CA ASP A 122 -1.13 11.26 16.44
C ASP A 122 -1.61 12.03 15.20
N ASP A 123 -2.77 11.71 14.63
CA ASP A 123 -3.31 12.42 13.48
C ASP A 123 -3.59 13.91 13.82
N PRO A 124 -2.82 14.87 13.26
CA PRO A 124 -3.01 16.29 13.56
C PRO A 124 -4.38 16.80 13.09
N ARG A 125 -5.08 16.05 12.23
CA ARG A 125 -6.37 16.38 11.65
C ARG A 125 -7.40 15.29 11.92
N ARG A 126 -7.33 14.67 13.11
CA ARG A 126 -8.24 13.60 13.57
C ARG A 126 -9.72 13.84 13.25
N ALA A 127 -10.24 15.03 13.55
CA ALA A 127 -11.65 15.37 13.31
C ALA A 127 -12.04 15.30 11.82
N ARG A 128 -11.11 15.67 10.94
CA ARG A 128 -11.28 15.53 9.50
C ARG A 128 -11.29 14.08 9.07
N THR A 129 -10.34 13.28 9.55
CA THR A 129 -10.28 11.86 9.22
C THR A 129 -11.55 11.14 9.62
N VAL A 130 -12.07 11.41 10.82
CA VAL A 130 -13.36 10.88 11.29
C VAL A 130 -14.50 11.32 10.36
N GLY A 131 -14.60 12.61 10.05
CA GLY A 131 -15.69 13.12 9.21
C GLY A 131 -15.65 12.64 7.77
N GLN A 132 -14.45 12.50 7.17
CA GLN A 132 -14.27 11.95 5.83
C GLN A 132 -14.68 10.47 5.76
N LEU A 133 -14.32 9.66 6.76
CA LEU A 133 -14.75 8.26 6.81
C LEU A 133 -16.28 8.12 6.98
N LEU A 134 -16.89 9.00 7.79
CA LEU A 134 -18.35 9.05 7.94
C LEU A 134 -19.05 9.47 6.64
N ASP A 135 -18.50 10.44 5.94
CA ASP A 135 -19.02 10.90 4.64
C ASP A 135 -18.90 9.83 3.57
N GLN A 136 -17.77 9.11 3.53
CA GLN A 136 -17.59 8.00 2.63
C GLN A 136 -18.59 6.88 2.92
N HIS A 137 -18.75 6.48 4.19
CA HIS A 137 -19.74 5.46 4.56
C HIS A 137 -21.16 5.87 4.19
N ARG A 138 -21.59 7.10 4.52
CA ARG A 138 -22.94 7.58 4.19
C ARG A 138 -23.18 7.58 2.69
N THR A 139 -22.18 7.97 1.92
CA THR A 139 -22.26 8.02 0.45
C THR A 139 -22.33 6.62 -0.14
N ASP A 140 -21.53 5.67 0.36
CA ASP A 140 -21.54 4.28 -0.07
C ASP A 140 -22.81 3.51 0.36
N ALA A 141 -23.21 3.61 1.63
CA ALA A 141 -24.33 2.87 2.21
C ALA A 141 -25.70 3.52 1.96
N GLY A 142 -25.73 4.79 1.51
CA GLY A 142 -26.95 5.58 1.32
C GLY A 142 -27.50 6.23 2.59
N GLY A 143 -26.84 6.07 3.74
CA GLY A 143 -27.28 6.59 5.03
C GLY A 143 -26.20 6.51 6.10
N ASP A 144 -26.39 7.23 7.20
CA ASP A 144 -25.49 7.16 8.36
C ASP A 144 -25.69 5.83 9.13
N PRO A 145 -24.65 5.31 9.79
CA PRO A 145 -24.77 4.11 10.62
C PRO A 145 -25.56 4.43 11.90
N GLU A 146 -26.07 3.41 12.61
CA GLU A 146 -26.76 3.64 13.88
C GLU A 146 -25.80 4.19 14.94
N GLN A 147 -24.60 3.62 14.99
CA GLN A 147 -23.57 3.97 15.95
C GLN A 147 -22.21 4.11 15.28
N VAL A 148 -21.33 4.88 15.91
CA VAL A 148 -19.95 5.09 15.51
C VAL A 148 -19.07 4.83 16.71
N ARG A 149 -17.97 4.10 16.50
CA ARG A 149 -16.94 3.89 17.52
C ARG A 149 -15.58 4.21 16.91
N VAL A 150 -14.87 5.18 17.50
CA VAL A 150 -13.50 5.49 17.08
C VAL A 150 -12.52 4.60 17.83
N HIS A 151 -11.53 4.09 17.11
CA HIS A 151 -10.43 3.28 17.59
C HIS A 151 -9.14 4.03 17.27
N ASP A 152 -8.56 4.68 18.28
CA ASP A 152 -7.27 5.33 18.14
C ASP A 152 -6.18 4.26 18.10
N PHE A 153 -5.24 4.38 17.15
CA PHE A 153 -4.15 3.42 17.01
C PHE A 153 -2.77 4.07 16.98
N THR A 154 -1.75 3.31 17.36
CA THR A 154 -0.33 3.68 17.21
C THR A 154 0.43 2.52 16.58
N VAL A 155 1.19 2.78 15.51
CA VAL A 155 1.99 1.77 14.82
C VAL A 155 3.41 1.76 15.40
N HIS A 156 3.86 0.60 15.87
CA HIS A 156 5.20 0.36 16.38
C HIS A 156 5.97 -0.52 15.39
N ALA A 157 6.73 0.13 14.49
CA ALA A 157 7.40 -0.55 13.37
C ALA A 157 8.51 -1.53 13.81
N ASP A 158 9.16 -1.23 14.93
CA ASP A 158 10.22 -2.00 15.56
C ASP A 158 9.72 -3.32 16.18
N SER A 159 8.60 -3.28 16.91
CA SER A 159 7.92 -4.48 17.42
C SER A 159 7.00 -5.15 16.42
N ARG A 160 6.71 -4.48 15.29
CA ARG A 160 5.73 -4.90 14.28
C ARG A 160 4.34 -5.12 14.87
N THR A 161 3.89 -4.15 15.66
CA THR A 161 2.59 -4.15 16.33
C THR A 161 1.82 -2.87 16.07
N VAL A 162 0.50 -2.94 16.20
CA VAL A 162 -0.40 -1.79 16.22
C VAL A 162 -1.18 -1.86 17.53
N ASP A 163 -0.97 -0.86 18.38
CA ASP A 163 -1.73 -0.72 19.62
C ASP A 163 -3.04 -0.02 19.30
N VAL A 164 -4.16 -0.56 19.80
CA VAL A 164 -5.49 -0.02 19.51
C VAL A 164 -6.24 0.23 20.81
N THR A 165 -6.78 1.45 20.95
CA THR A 165 -7.63 1.88 22.07
C THR A 165 -8.97 2.33 21.51
N ALA A 166 -10.06 1.91 22.12
CA ALA A 166 -11.39 2.12 21.59
C ALA A 166 -12.20 3.07 22.48
N GLU A 167 -12.74 4.13 21.88
CA GLU A 167 -13.67 5.03 22.56
C GLU A 167 -15.03 4.35 22.83
N GLU A 168 -15.86 4.98 23.64
CA GLU A 168 -17.25 4.57 23.81
C GLU A 168 -18.05 4.81 22.52
N PRO A 169 -18.90 3.86 22.08
CA PRO A 169 -19.78 4.07 20.94
C PRO A 169 -20.73 5.26 21.15
N THR A 170 -20.90 6.08 20.13
CA THR A 170 -21.85 7.20 20.10
C THR A 170 -22.79 7.06 18.90
N SER A 171 -23.89 7.83 18.88
CA SER A 171 -24.71 7.92 17.65
C SER A 171 -23.95 8.64 16.53
N ALA A 172 -24.28 8.36 15.27
CA ALA A 172 -23.64 9.05 14.14
C ALA A 172 -23.80 10.58 14.21
N ASP A 173 -24.94 11.09 14.64
CA ASP A 173 -25.18 12.53 14.82
C ASP A 173 -24.27 13.15 15.88
N GLN A 174 -24.05 12.45 17.00
CA GLN A 174 -23.12 12.88 18.04
C GLN A 174 -21.68 12.86 17.53
N ALA A 175 -21.26 11.79 16.84
CA ALA A 175 -19.93 11.69 16.26
C ALA A 175 -19.68 12.80 15.23
N ARG A 176 -20.64 13.07 14.35
CA ARG A 176 -20.58 14.17 13.38
C ARG A 176 -20.46 15.52 14.08
N SER A 177 -21.35 15.80 15.04
CA SER A 177 -21.37 17.07 15.76
C SER A 177 -20.08 17.31 16.56
N ALA A 178 -19.56 16.28 17.23
CA ALA A 178 -18.31 16.33 17.98
C ALA A 178 -17.08 16.63 17.10
N ASN A 179 -17.16 16.29 15.80
CA ASN A 179 -16.09 16.49 14.83
C ASN A 179 -16.36 17.68 13.87
N GLY A 180 -17.27 18.59 14.24
CA GLY A 180 -17.47 19.86 13.56
C GLY A 180 -18.48 19.84 12.40
N TYR A 181 -19.35 18.83 12.32
CA TYR A 181 -20.43 18.83 11.34
C TYR A 181 -21.49 19.89 11.69
N VAL A 182 -21.93 20.64 10.69
CA VAL A 182 -23.04 21.59 10.79
C VAL A 182 -23.99 21.41 9.62
N SER A 183 -25.28 21.62 9.87
CA SER A 183 -26.31 21.69 8.84
C SER A 183 -27.08 23.00 8.97
N ALA A 184 -27.31 23.66 7.84
CA ALA A 184 -28.01 24.93 7.80
C ALA A 184 -28.91 25.04 6.56
N ARG A 185 -29.95 25.84 6.68
CA ARG A 185 -30.80 26.24 5.56
C ARG A 185 -30.05 27.25 4.68
N VAL A 186 -29.95 26.98 3.39
CA VAL A 186 -29.13 27.73 2.41
C VAL A 186 -29.93 28.25 1.21
N ASP A 187 -31.26 28.07 1.15
CA ASP A 187 -32.12 28.73 0.14
C ASP A 187 -32.29 30.25 0.36
N GLN A 188 -31.64 30.82 1.38
CA GLN A 188 -31.61 32.25 1.66
C GLN A 188 -30.17 32.79 1.64
N ALA A 189 -29.96 33.97 1.06
CA ALA A 189 -28.62 34.53 0.83
C ALA A 189 -27.80 34.67 2.13
N GLY A 190 -28.46 35.10 3.21
CA GLY A 190 -27.84 35.16 4.54
C GLY A 190 -27.40 33.79 5.05
N GLY A 191 -28.27 32.79 4.96
CA GLY A 191 -27.98 31.42 5.39
C GLY A 191 -26.85 30.76 4.61
N LEU A 192 -26.84 30.92 3.28
CA LEU A 192 -25.74 30.42 2.43
C LEU A 192 -24.41 31.12 2.75
N THR A 193 -24.42 32.43 2.94
CA THR A 193 -23.21 33.20 3.30
C THR A 193 -22.66 32.77 4.65
N GLU A 194 -23.53 32.60 5.65
CA GLU A 194 -23.14 32.19 7.00
C GLU A 194 -22.66 30.72 7.03
N PHE A 195 -23.22 29.85 6.19
CA PHE A 195 -22.74 28.48 6.00
C PHE A 195 -21.35 28.47 5.39
N LEU A 196 -21.17 29.12 4.24
CA LEU A 196 -19.88 29.21 3.52
C LEU A 196 -18.76 29.81 4.39
N ALA A 197 -19.07 30.81 5.22
CA ALA A 197 -18.10 31.40 6.13
C ALA A 197 -17.64 30.43 7.23
N ARG A 198 -18.53 29.54 7.71
CA ARG A 198 -18.26 28.61 8.82
C ARG A 198 -17.69 27.28 8.37
N THR A 199 -18.09 26.78 7.20
CA THR A 199 -17.65 25.49 6.70
C THR A 199 -16.41 25.59 5.82
N ARG A 200 -15.63 24.52 5.80
CA ARG A 200 -14.52 24.31 4.86
C ARG A 200 -14.75 23.14 3.93
N SER A 201 -15.63 22.20 4.29
CA SER A 201 -15.94 21.04 3.46
C SER A 201 -17.43 20.78 3.30
N LEU A 202 -17.95 20.85 2.07
CA LEU A 202 -19.33 20.46 1.74
C LEU A 202 -19.48 18.93 1.76
N SER A 203 -20.53 18.46 2.42
CA SER A 203 -20.77 17.05 2.68
C SER A 203 -22.10 16.57 2.08
N THR A 204 -23.14 17.41 2.13
CA THR A 204 -24.46 17.11 1.57
C THR A 204 -25.18 18.36 1.09
N LEU A 205 -26.05 18.21 0.09
CA LEU A 205 -27.10 19.18 -0.26
C LEU A 205 -28.43 18.43 -0.37
N GLU A 206 -29.49 18.99 0.20
CA GLU A 206 -30.80 18.33 0.33
C GLU A 206 -31.95 19.33 0.13
N VAL A 207 -33.03 18.89 -0.51
CA VAL A 207 -34.30 19.62 -0.63
C VAL A 207 -35.32 19.03 0.34
N ARG A 208 -35.69 19.79 1.36
CA ARG A 208 -36.71 19.43 2.36
C ARG A 208 -37.98 20.22 2.08
N GLY A 209 -38.88 19.64 1.28
CA GLY A 209 -40.05 20.36 0.78
C GLY A 209 -39.63 21.49 -0.18
N THR A 210 -39.75 22.75 0.25
CA THR A 210 -39.31 23.92 -0.53
C THR A 210 -38.00 24.53 -0.04
N GLU A 211 -37.42 24.00 1.04
CA GLU A 211 -36.20 24.50 1.64
C GLU A 211 -34.99 23.75 1.09
N VAL A 212 -33.87 24.45 0.92
CA VAL A 212 -32.59 23.82 0.55
C VAL A 212 -31.68 23.84 1.77
N TRP A 213 -31.17 22.68 2.15
CA TRP A 213 -30.30 22.49 3.30
C TRP A 213 -28.93 22.02 2.84
N ALA A 214 -27.88 22.61 3.38
CA ALA A 214 -26.51 22.16 3.21
C ALA A 214 -26.00 21.54 4.51
N GLY A 215 -25.15 20.53 4.38
CA GLY A 215 -24.39 19.93 5.47
C GLY A 215 -22.91 19.98 5.14
N GLY A 216 -22.08 20.30 6.12
CA GLY A 216 -20.64 20.45 5.92
C GLY A 216 -19.86 20.52 7.22
N TRP A 217 -18.54 20.65 7.11
CA TRP A 217 -17.61 20.56 8.23
C TRP A 217 -16.90 21.89 8.52
N THR A 218 -16.66 22.20 9.79
CA THR A 218 -16.05 23.46 10.25
C THR A 218 -14.58 23.31 10.67
N TRP A 219 -13.79 22.49 9.95
CA TRP A 219 -12.39 22.24 10.31
C TRP A 219 -11.54 23.52 10.14
N PRO A 220 -10.83 23.98 11.18
CA PRO A 220 -10.16 25.29 11.16
C PRO A 220 -8.91 25.34 10.28
N ASP A 221 -8.24 24.20 10.08
CA ASP A 221 -6.93 24.10 9.43
C ASP A 221 -7.01 23.78 7.92
N GLU A 222 -8.19 23.93 7.31
CA GLU A 222 -8.39 23.74 5.88
C GLU A 222 -8.47 25.07 5.11
N GLY A 223 -7.96 25.03 3.89
CA GLY A 223 -7.54 26.14 3.03
C GLY A 223 -8.61 27.13 2.61
N ALA A 224 -8.43 27.74 1.44
CA ALA A 224 -9.15 28.94 1.03
C ALA A 224 -10.67 28.68 0.83
N PRO A 225 -11.55 29.14 1.74
CA PRO A 225 -12.98 28.84 1.71
C PRO A 225 -13.66 29.44 0.47
N LEU A 226 -14.75 28.81 0.02
CA LEU A 226 -15.59 29.39 -1.03
C LEU A 226 -16.47 30.51 -0.49
N ALA A 227 -16.62 31.58 -1.27
CA ALA A 227 -17.52 32.68 -1.00
C ALA A 227 -18.82 32.57 -1.81
N LEU A 228 -19.82 33.39 -1.49
CA LEU A 228 -21.07 33.46 -2.26
C LEU A 228 -20.82 33.75 -3.76
N ALA A 229 -19.82 34.58 -4.06
CA ALA A 229 -19.43 34.88 -5.43
C ALA A 229 -18.91 33.65 -6.19
N ASP A 230 -18.20 32.74 -5.51
CA ASP A 230 -17.69 31.51 -6.12
C ASP A 230 -18.85 30.55 -6.46
N VAL A 231 -19.76 30.33 -5.51
CA VAL A 231 -20.96 29.51 -5.73
C VAL A 231 -21.86 30.12 -6.81
N SER A 232 -21.97 31.45 -6.85
CA SER A 232 -22.72 32.15 -7.90
C SER A 232 -22.10 31.96 -9.28
N ALA A 233 -20.76 32.07 -9.39
CA ALA A 233 -20.02 31.84 -10.62
C ALA A 233 -20.19 30.40 -11.13
N LEU A 234 -20.11 29.41 -10.25
CA LEU A 234 -20.37 28.00 -10.58
C LEU A 234 -21.82 27.78 -11.01
N GLN A 235 -22.80 28.27 -10.23
CA GLN A 235 -24.22 28.06 -10.50
C GLN A 235 -24.64 28.68 -11.84
N ARG A 236 -24.05 29.83 -12.23
CA ARG A 236 -24.28 30.46 -13.54
C ARG A 236 -24.02 29.49 -14.70
N GLY A 237 -22.98 28.67 -14.61
CA GLY A 237 -22.61 27.72 -15.66
C GLY A 237 -23.56 26.53 -15.79
N TYR A 238 -24.28 26.16 -14.73
CA TYR A 238 -25.25 25.05 -14.72
C TYR A 238 -26.69 25.46 -15.08
N ARG A 239 -26.94 26.73 -15.40
CA ARG A 239 -28.29 27.19 -15.76
C ARG A 239 -28.72 26.61 -17.11
N PRO A 240 -29.97 26.10 -17.25
CA PRO A 240 -30.47 25.48 -18.49
C PRO A 240 -30.40 26.35 -19.75
N THR A 241 -30.37 27.68 -19.60
CA THR A 241 -30.35 28.63 -20.72
C THR A 241 -28.97 28.90 -21.30
N SER A 242 -27.90 28.37 -20.72
CA SER A 242 -26.53 28.73 -21.12
C SER A 242 -26.14 28.20 -22.49
N GLY A 243 -26.71 27.08 -22.96
CA GLY A 243 -26.43 26.46 -24.27
C GLY A 243 -24.94 26.19 -24.57
N GLY A 244 -24.08 26.43 -23.58
CA GLY A 244 -22.63 26.46 -23.67
C GLY A 244 -22.02 25.29 -22.91
N PRO A 245 -20.69 25.15 -22.95
CA PRO A 245 -20.00 24.05 -22.30
C PRO A 245 -20.20 24.10 -20.78
N THR A 246 -20.24 22.92 -20.16
CA THR A 246 -20.24 22.77 -18.70
C THR A 246 -19.02 23.46 -18.09
N PRO A 247 -19.10 23.96 -16.84
CA PRO A 247 -17.98 24.59 -16.16
C PRO A 247 -16.72 23.72 -16.18
N ALA A 248 -15.63 24.25 -16.72
CA ALA A 248 -14.36 23.56 -16.87
C ALA A 248 -13.23 24.56 -17.16
N PHE A 249 -12.02 24.04 -17.19
CA PHE A 249 -10.82 24.77 -17.55
C PHE A 249 -9.83 23.88 -18.31
N SER A 250 -9.04 24.46 -19.20
CA SER A 250 -7.89 23.77 -19.83
C SER A 250 -6.83 24.78 -20.26
N LEU A 251 -5.55 24.40 -20.15
CA LEU A 251 -4.47 25.05 -20.89
C LEU A 251 -4.28 24.30 -22.20
N ASP A 252 -4.94 24.80 -23.25
CA ASP A 252 -4.97 24.18 -24.56
C ASP A 252 -3.65 24.50 -25.32
N PRO A 253 -2.85 23.49 -25.71
CA PRO A 253 -1.63 23.71 -26.47
C PRO A 253 -1.94 24.29 -27.87
N ARG A 254 -1.20 25.30 -28.30
CA ARG A 254 -1.39 25.99 -29.59
C ARG A 254 -0.08 26.13 -30.37
N PRO A 255 -0.08 25.84 -31.69
CA PRO A 255 1.04 26.19 -32.56
C PRO A 255 1.06 27.71 -32.84
N ALA A 256 2.20 28.21 -33.32
CA ALA A 256 2.30 29.57 -33.84
C ALA A 256 1.62 29.64 -35.23
N LYS A 257 0.74 30.61 -35.45
CA LYS A 257 0.08 30.81 -36.75
C LYS A 257 0.81 31.84 -37.62
N THR A 258 1.52 32.76 -36.98
CA THR A 258 2.23 33.87 -37.63
C THR A 258 3.65 34.00 -37.09
N THR A 259 4.54 34.66 -37.84
CA THR A 259 5.89 35.00 -37.39
C THR A 259 5.87 35.77 -36.07
N ALA A 260 4.90 36.67 -35.90
CA ALA A 260 4.74 37.45 -34.67
C ALA A 260 4.32 36.57 -33.47
N ASP A 261 3.50 35.54 -33.67
CA ASP A 261 3.17 34.57 -32.62
C ASP A 261 4.43 33.83 -32.15
N LEU A 262 5.23 33.37 -33.12
CA LEU A 262 6.43 32.58 -32.82
C LEU A 262 7.49 33.42 -32.08
N VAL A 263 7.71 34.68 -32.50
CA VAL A 263 8.62 35.60 -31.80
C VAL A 263 8.11 35.95 -30.40
N ALA A 264 6.79 36.09 -30.22
CA ALA A 264 6.20 36.35 -28.90
C ALA A 264 6.34 35.14 -27.95
N ALA A 265 6.15 33.93 -28.46
CA ALA A 265 6.25 32.68 -27.68
C ALA A 265 7.70 32.24 -27.43
N VAL A 266 8.63 32.58 -28.34
CA VAL A 266 10.04 32.21 -28.29
C VAL A 266 10.96 33.45 -28.22
N PRO A 267 11.04 34.12 -27.06
CA PRO A 267 11.97 35.23 -26.85
C PRO A 267 13.41 34.86 -27.21
N GLY A 268 14.07 35.75 -27.96
CA GLY A 268 15.42 35.57 -28.49
C GLY A 268 15.46 35.04 -29.93
N LEU A 269 14.34 34.57 -30.48
CA LEU A 269 14.25 34.15 -31.88
C LEU A 269 14.14 35.37 -32.82
N SER A 270 15.00 35.42 -33.83
CA SER A 270 14.93 36.50 -34.83
C SER A 270 13.67 36.38 -35.69
N GLY A 271 13.13 37.51 -36.17
CA GLY A 271 11.96 37.51 -37.07
C GLY A 271 12.22 36.78 -38.38
N GLU A 272 13.44 36.85 -38.91
CA GLU A 272 13.86 36.11 -40.11
C GLU A 272 13.85 34.60 -39.85
N THR A 273 14.46 34.15 -38.75
CA THR A 273 14.45 32.73 -38.38
C THR A 273 13.02 32.23 -38.17
N ALA A 274 12.18 33.00 -37.49
CA ALA A 274 10.79 32.65 -37.25
C ALA A 274 9.99 32.49 -38.56
N GLU A 275 10.19 33.37 -39.55
CA GLU A 275 9.57 33.24 -40.88
C GLU A 275 10.03 31.98 -41.61
N ARG A 276 11.32 31.62 -41.46
CA ARG A 276 11.88 30.40 -42.07
C ARG A 276 11.37 29.12 -41.44
N VAL A 277 11.21 29.09 -40.11
CA VAL A 277 10.58 27.96 -39.40
C VAL A 277 9.17 27.72 -39.92
N LEU A 278 8.35 28.77 -40.03
CA LEU A 278 6.96 28.64 -40.48
C LEU A 278 6.81 28.36 -41.98
N SER A 279 7.70 28.90 -42.82
CA SER A 279 7.65 28.69 -44.27
C SER A 279 8.36 27.42 -44.74
N GLY A 280 9.24 26.84 -43.91
CA GLY A 280 10.14 25.74 -44.29
C GLY A 280 11.25 26.15 -45.27
N ASN A 281 11.46 27.45 -45.53
CA ASN A 281 12.43 27.93 -46.52
C ASN A 281 13.78 28.30 -45.89
N TRP A 282 14.73 27.38 -45.96
CA TRP A 282 16.08 27.53 -45.39
C TRP A 282 17.14 28.07 -46.37
N SER A 283 16.74 28.48 -47.57
CA SER A 283 17.68 28.98 -48.59
C SER A 283 18.45 30.22 -48.12
N GLY A 284 19.78 30.20 -48.28
CA GLY A 284 20.66 31.31 -47.92
C GLY A 284 21.00 31.43 -46.43
N THR A 285 20.70 30.41 -45.61
CA THR A 285 21.12 30.36 -44.19
C THR A 285 22.29 29.41 -43.96
N ALA A 286 22.79 29.37 -42.72
CA ALA A 286 23.77 28.39 -42.28
C ALA A 286 23.22 26.95 -42.19
N PHE A 287 21.89 26.80 -42.18
CA PHE A 287 21.21 25.51 -42.11
C PHE A 287 20.56 25.16 -43.45
N THR A 288 20.55 23.88 -43.78
CA THR A 288 19.99 23.35 -45.02
C THR A 288 18.53 22.90 -44.86
N SER A 289 18.07 22.66 -43.63
CA SER A 289 16.71 22.19 -43.33
C SER A 289 16.29 22.49 -41.88
N SER A 290 15.00 22.33 -41.58
CA SER A 290 14.48 22.38 -40.21
C SER A 290 15.00 21.24 -39.34
N ALA A 291 15.27 20.06 -39.95
CA ALA A 291 15.83 18.90 -39.25
C ALA A 291 17.24 19.18 -38.71
N GLU A 292 18.06 19.90 -39.49
CA GLU A 292 19.41 20.30 -39.05
C GLU A 292 19.36 21.29 -37.87
N VAL A 293 18.43 22.25 -37.90
CA VAL A 293 18.21 23.15 -36.75
C VAL A 293 17.69 22.37 -35.55
N ALA A 294 16.76 21.44 -35.77
CA ALA A 294 16.21 20.61 -34.69
C ALA A 294 17.29 19.74 -34.04
N GLU A 295 18.23 19.20 -34.81
CA GLU A 295 19.37 18.42 -34.31
C GLU A 295 20.31 19.28 -33.45
N VAL A 296 20.67 20.47 -33.93
CA VAL A 296 21.52 21.42 -33.17
C VAL A 296 20.83 21.88 -31.88
N VAL A 297 19.53 22.16 -31.93
CA VAL A 297 18.75 22.53 -30.76
C VAL A 297 18.61 21.34 -29.80
N ALA A 298 18.39 20.13 -30.31
CA ALA A 298 18.31 18.90 -29.52
C ALA A 298 19.64 18.60 -28.81
N ASP A 299 20.79 18.84 -29.45
CA ASP A 299 22.11 18.66 -28.84
C ASP A 299 22.32 19.59 -27.63
N VAL A 300 21.81 20.83 -27.68
CA VAL A 300 21.84 21.75 -26.52
C VAL A 300 20.77 21.40 -25.48
N LEU A 301 19.60 20.91 -25.89
CA LEU A 301 18.52 20.53 -24.96
C LEU A 301 18.79 19.22 -24.23
N HIS A 302 19.52 18.29 -24.84
CA HIS A 302 19.66 16.92 -24.36
C HIS A 302 21.12 16.47 -24.14
N GLY A 303 22.09 17.17 -24.72
CA GLY A 303 23.52 16.86 -24.63
C GLY A 303 24.34 17.97 -23.98
N ASP A 304 25.65 17.97 -24.26
CA ASP A 304 26.62 18.95 -23.74
C ASP A 304 26.79 20.17 -24.67
N GLY A 305 25.87 20.37 -25.62
CA GLY A 305 25.93 21.45 -26.60
C GLY A 305 26.01 22.83 -25.93
N GLN A 306 26.85 23.73 -26.47
CA GLN A 306 27.01 25.08 -25.92
C GLN A 306 25.94 26.03 -26.46
N ALA A 307 24.99 26.43 -25.58
CA ALA A 307 23.90 27.34 -25.93
C ALA A 307 24.37 28.68 -26.52
N ASP A 308 25.53 29.21 -26.11
CA ASP A 308 26.06 30.49 -26.58
C ASP A 308 26.42 30.50 -28.08
N ALA A 309 26.75 29.33 -28.66
CA ALA A 309 27.02 29.22 -30.08
C ALA A 309 25.76 29.44 -30.93
N LEU A 310 24.57 29.17 -30.37
CA LEU A 310 23.29 29.29 -31.07
C LEU A 310 22.90 30.75 -31.35
N ALA A 311 23.30 31.68 -30.47
CA ALA A 311 23.01 33.10 -30.62
C ALA A 311 23.59 33.69 -31.92
N GLN A 312 24.73 33.15 -32.40
CA GLN A 312 25.38 33.59 -33.65
C GLN A 312 24.52 33.31 -34.89
N HIS A 313 23.55 32.40 -34.77
CA HIS A 313 22.63 32.00 -35.83
C HIS A 313 21.21 32.56 -35.63
N GLY A 314 21.03 33.52 -34.71
CA GLY A 314 19.71 34.11 -34.41
C GLY A 314 18.75 33.15 -33.71
N LEU A 315 19.29 32.11 -33.07
CA LEU A 315 18.55 31.15 -32.26
C LEU A 315 18.58 31.56 -30.79
N PRO A 316 17.54 31.20 -30.00
CA PRO A 316 17.52 31.49 -28.57
C PRO A 316 18.58 30.68 -27.81
N THR A 317 18.89 31.09 -26.57
CA THR A 317 19.88 30.41 -25.72
C THR A 317 19.30 29.86 -24.42
N THR A 318 18.09 30.26 -24.03
CA THR A 318 17.43 29.70 -22.84
C THR A 318 16.75 28.38 -23.18
N ARG A 319 16.77 27.45 -22.22
CA ARG A 319 16.19 26.11 -22.41
C ARG A 319 14.72 26.17 -22.83
N GLU A 320 13.93 27.05 -22.22
CA GLU A 320 12.50 27.19 -22.49
C GLU A 320 12.24 27.75 -23.90
N SER A 321 13.05 28.71 -24.36
CA SER A 321 12.92 29.22 -25.72
C SER A 321 13.43 28.20 -26.76
N LEU A 322 14.51 27.48 -26.45
CA LEU A 322 14.99 26.38 -27.28
C LEU A 322 13.94 25.28 -27.42
N TRP A 323 13.22 24.99 -26.32
CA TRP A 323 12.09 24.06 -26.34
C TRP A 323 10.97 24.51 -27.26
N GLY A 324 10.53 25.77 -27.12
CA GLY A 324 9.50 26.35 -27.98
C GLY A 324 9.91 26.32 -29.45
N LEU A 325 11.18 26.64 -29.76
CA LEU A 325 11.71 26.53 -31.12
C LEU A 325 11.71 25.08 -31.62
N TRP A 326 12.19 24.14 -30.81
CA TRP A 326 12.25 22.72 -31.16
C TRP A 326 10.85 22.18 -31.48
N SER A 327 9.86 22.50 -30.65
CA SER A 327 8.45 22.17 -30.90
C SER A 327 7.93 22.81 -32.18
N ALA A 328 8.25 24.08 -32.45
CA ALA A 328 7.84 24.76 -33.68
C ALA A 328 8.41 24.11 -34.95
N LEU A 329 9.66 23.64 -34.89
CA LEU A 329 10.35 22.96 -36.00
C LEU A 329 9.69 21.62 -36.36
N ASP A 330 9.04 20.96 -35.39
CA ASP A 330 8.26 19.74 -35.57
C ASP A 330 6.75 20.02 -35.83
N GLY A 331 6.37 21.29 -36.00
CA GLY A 331 4.97 21.71 -36.20
C GLY A 331 4.10 21.59 -34.93
N GLY A 332 4.73 21.42 -33.77
CA GLY A 332 4.10 21.30 -32.47
C GLY A 332 3.68 22.62 -31.82
N PRO A 333 3.09 22.56 -30.62
CA PRO A 333 2.64 23.73 -29.87
C PRO A 333 3.80 24.51 -29.25
N VAL A 334 3.73 25.84 -29.27
CA VAL A 334 4.77 26.74 -28.73
C VAL A 334 4.33 27.53 -27.49
N TYR A 335 3.02 27.59 -27.24
CA TYR A 335 2.42 28.13 -26.02
C TYR A 335 1.14 27.34 -25.70
N SER A 336 0.64 27.50 -24.48
CA SER A 336 -0.69 27.03 -24.09
C SER A 336 -1.58 28.22 -23.80
N GLN A 337 -2.83 28.17 -24.26
CA GLN A 337 -3.83 29.21 -24.07
C GLN A 337 -4.91 28.74 -23.10
N ALA A 338 -5.30 29.59 -22.16
CA ALA A 338 -6.41 29.30 -21.26
C ALA A 338 -7.74 29.20 -22.01
N ARG A 339 -8.50 28.14 -21.71
CA ARG A 339 -9.90 27.99 -22.05
C ARG A 339 -10.71 27.91 -20.77
N TYR A 340 -11.63 28.85 -20.58
CA TYR A 340 -12.56 28.88 -19.46
C TYR A 340 -13.96 28.55 -19.97
N ASP A 341 -14.55 27.46 -19.49
CA ASP A 341 -15.89 27.03 -19.85
C ASP A 341 -16.90 27.42 -18.74
N GLY A 342 -18.20 27.47 -19.04
CA GLY A 342 -19.24 27.81 -18.06
C GLY A 342 -19.22 29.26 -17.52
N GLY A 343 -18.52 30.18 -18.20
CA GLY A 343 -18.42 31.58 -17.79
C GLY A 343 -17.50 31.81 -16.59
N LEU A 344 -16.46 30.98 -16.40
CA LEU A 344 -15.50 31.11 -15.31
C LEU A 344 -14.36 32.10 -15.57
N ALA A 345 -14.25 32.63 -16.79
CA ALA A 345 -13.22 33.60 -17.16
C ALA A 345 -13.21 34.80 -16.20
N GLY A 346 -12.02 35.12 -15.69
CA GLY A 346 -11.77 36.24 -14.78
C GLY A 346 -12.39 36.13 -13.38
N THR A 347 -12.96 34.98 -13.01
CA THR A 347 -13.49 34.72 -11.66
C THR A 347 -12.42 34.08 -10.77
N ALA A 348 -12.56 34.17 -9.45
CA ALA A 348 -11.63 33.52 -8.52
C ALA A 348 -11.62 32.00 -8.67
N VAL A 349 -12.78 31.39 -8.97
CA VAL A 349 -12.88 29.96 -9.33
C VAL A 349 -12.02 29.66 -10.56
N GLY A 350 -12.19 30.42 -11.64
CA GLY A 350 -11.39 30.25 -12.86
C GLY A 350 -9.89 30.38 -12.61
N MET A 351 -9.46 31.31 -11.75
CA MET A 351 -8.05 31.46 -11.38
C MET A 351 -7.51 30.26 -10.60
N THR A 352 -8.30 29.70 -9.67
CA THR A 352 -7.93 28.45 -8.98
C THR A 352 -7.79 27.29 -9.95
N LEU A 353 -8.71 27.12 -10.91
CA LEU A 353 -8.61 26.06 -11.92
C LEU A 353 -7.37 26.22 -12.80
N PHE A 354 -7.07 27.44 -13.24
CA PHE A 354 -5.83 27.76 -13.95
C PHE A 354 -4.63 27.35 -13.11
N TYR A 355 -4.57 27.82 -11.86
CA TYR A 355 -3.46 27.56 -10.97
C TYR A 355 -3.22 26.05 -10.80
N THR A 356 -4.24 25.29 -10.43
CA THR A 356 -4.08 23.86 -10.13
C THR A 356 -3.70 23.05 -11.37
N ASP A 357 -4.23 23.39 -12.54
CA ASP A 357 -3.83 22.73 -13.79
C ASP A 357 -2.37 23.07 -14.18
N TYR A 358 -2.00 24.36 -14.09
CA TYR A 358 -0.64 24.82 -14.38
C TYR A 358 0.40 24.21 -13.44
N VAL A 359 0.13 24.25 -12.13
CA VAL A 359 1.05 23.76 -11.10
C VAL A 359 1.18 22.25 -11.15
N ALA A 360 0.10 21.50 -11.37
CA ALA A 360 0.18 20.05 -11.50
C ALA A 360 1.12 19.63 -12.64
N LYS A 361 1.01 20.29 -13.80
CA LYS A 361 1.90 20.04 -14.95
C LYS A 361 3.35 20.34 -14.60
N ASN A 362 3.61 21.48 -13.97
CA ASN A 362 4.96 21.86 -13.57
C ASN A 362 5.57 20.90 -12.55
N TRP A 363 4.81 20.51 -11.52
CA TRP A 363 5.28 19.62 -10.47
C TRP A 363 5.54 18.20 -10.97
N VAL A 364 4.67 17.65 -11.81
CA VAL A 364 4.94 16.37 -12.46
C VAL A 364 6.19 16.47 -13.33
N ASN A 365 6.39 17.59 -14.04
CA ASN A 365 7.63 17.85 -14.80
C ASN A 365 8.87 18.14 -13.92
N GLY A 366 8.76 18.16 -12.59
CA GLY A 366 9.86 18.50 -11.68
C GLY A 366 10.36 19.94 -11.85
N THR A 367 9.48 20.83 -12.28
CA THR A 367 9.74 22.25 -12.51
C THR A 367 8.93 23.10 -11.52
N GLY A 368 9.46 24.26 -11.15
CA GLY A 368 8.88 25.12 -10.13
C GLY A 368 9.62 25.06 -8.81
N ASP A 369 9.35 26.05 -7.95
CA ASP A 369 9.97 26.18 -6.62
C ASP A 369 9.12 25.50 -5.53
N GLY A 370 7.86 25.15 -5.85
CA GLY A 370 6.89 24.56 -4.92
C GLY A 370 6.75 23.05 -4.99
N VAL A 371 7.61 22.34 -5.75
CA VAL A 371 7.48 20.89 -5.95
C VAL A 371 7.50 20.15 -4.59
N PRO A 372 6.46 19.35 -4.26
CA PRO A 372 6.26 18.84 -2.90
C PRO A 372 7.14 17.65 -2.53
N ALA A 373 8.11 17.25 -3.36
CA ALA A 373 8.90 16.02 -3.21
C ALA A 373 9.58 15.85 -1.83
N LYS A 374 9.87 16.94 -1.12
CA LYS A 374 10.44 16.92 0.23
C LYS A 374 9.42 17.08 1.36
N ALA A 375 8.24 17.61 1.06
CA ALA A 375 7.22 17.98 2.04
C ALA A 375 6.07 16.97 2.09
N VAL A 376 5.83 16.26 0.99
CA VAL A 376 4.82 15.21 0.87
C VAL A 376 5.56 13.89 0.63
N GLU A 377 5.56 13.05 1.67
CA GLU A 377 6.16 11.72 1.62
C GLU A 377 5.63 10.91 0.43
N GLY A 378 6.52 10.32 -0.38
CA GLY A 378 6.15 9.49 -1.54
C GLY A 378 5.96 10.25 -2.86
N PHE A 379 5.84 11.58 -2.85
CA PHE A 379 5.73 12.34 -4.10
C PHE A 379 7.08 12.37 -4.84
N VAL A 380 7.14 11.82 -6.04
CA VAL A 380 8.33 11.86 -6.90
C VAL A 380 7.97 12.43 -8.27
N PRO A 381 8.57 13.56 -8.71
CA PRO A 381 8.37 14.09 -10.06
C PRO A 381 8.78 13.10 -11.14
N ASP A 382 8.16 13.18 -12.31
CA ASP A 382 8.41 12.24 -13.41
C ASP A 382 9.89 12.16 -13.81
N PRO A 383 10.67 13.26 -13.93
CA PRO A 383 12.08 13.17 -14.31
C PRO A 383 12.98 12.52 -13.27
N ASP A 384 12.57 12.58 -12.00
CA ASP A 384 13.34 12.03 -10.88
C ASP A 384 12.93 10.58 -10.57
N ALA A 385 11.75 10.16 -11.01
CA ALA A 385 11.25 8.83 -10.79
C ALA A 385 11.90 7.81 -11.75
N VAL A 386 12.30 6.66 -11.20
CA VAL A 386 12.95 5.59 -11.96
C VAL A 386 11.88 4.76 -12.67
N THR A 387 11.95 4.67 -13.99
CA THR A 387 11.12 3.74 -14.77
C THR A 387 11.82 2.38 -14.76
N PRO A 388 11.23 1.33 -14.17
CA PRO A 388 11.82 0.00 -14.25
C PRO A 388 11.98 -0.39 -15.71
N TRP A 389 13.11 -1.03 -16.05
CA TRP A 389 13.41 -1.39 -17.43
C TRP A 389 12.35 -2.29 -18.07
N SER A 390 11.67 -3.11 -17.26
CA SER A 390 10.49 -3.91 -17.66
C SER A 390 9.32 -3.08 -18.21
N HIS A 391 9.24 -1.80 -17.87
CA HIS A 391 8.18 -0.88 -18.24
C HIS A 391 8.58 0.09 -19.36
N CYS A 392 9.84 0.08 -19.79
CA CYS A 392 10.26 0.82 -20.98
C CYS A 392 9.54 0.29 -22.23
N GLU A 393 9.26 1.16 -23.20
CA GLU A 393 8.74 0.76 -24.51
C GLU A 393 9.87 0.72 -25.55
N THR A 394 9.74 -0.15 -26.56
CA THR A 394 10.70 -0.22 -27.68
C THR A 394 10.33 0.81 -28.75
N GLY A 395 10.70 2.06 -28.53
CA GLY A 395 10.55 3.14 -29.52
C GLY A 395 10.64 4.55 -28.91
N LEU A 396 11.05 5.54 -29.69
CA LEU A 396 11.05 6.97 -29.33
C LEU A 396 9.65 7.61 -29.43
N ALA A 397 8.58 6.82 -29.32
CA ALA A 397 7.23 7.38 -29.37
C ALA A 397 7.10 8.36 -28.20
N SER A 398 6.95 9.65 -28.50
CA SER A 398 6.64 10.66 -27.51
C SER A 398 5.32 10.27 -26.86
N GLU A 399 5.37 9.86 -25.60
CA GLU A 399 4.16 9.69 -24.82
C GLU A 399 3.61 11.07 -24.49
N SER A 400 2.57 11.46 -25.20
CA SER A 400 1.71 12.57 -24.80
C SER A 400 0.53 12.03 -23.99
N GLY A 401 0.39 12.54 -22.78
CA GLY A 401 -0.76 12.29 -21.91
C GLY A 401 -1.37 13.61 -21.48
N ARG A 402 -2.70 13.62 -21.26
CA ARG A 402 -3.37 14.75 -20.61
C ARG A 402 -3.58 14.45 -19.14
N LEU A 403 -2.94 15.21 -18.27
CA LEU A 403 -3.26 15.26 -16.85
C LEU A 403 -4.62 15.92 -16.68
N TRP A 404 -5.58 15.25 -16.04
CA TRP A 404 -6.93 15.78 -15.94
C TRP A 404 -7.49 15.65 -14.52
N PHE A 405 -7.94 16.77 -13.96
CA PHE A 405 -8.75 16.74 -12.74
C PHE A 405 -10.22 16.62 -13.09
N GLY A 406 -10.95 15.80 -12.34
CA GLY A 406 -12.38 15.64 -12.55
C GLY A 406 -13.12 15.18 -11.31
N GLN A 407 -14.43 15.04 -11.45
CA GLN A 407 -15.29 14.51 -10.40
C GLN A 407 -14.95 13.04 -10.13
N ASN A 408 -14.65 12.71 -8.87
CA ASN A 408 -14.54 11.32 -8.44
C ASN A 408 -15.93 10.71 -8.30
N GLU A 409 -16.40 10.03 -9.34
CA GLU A 409 -17.76 9.43 -9.39
C GLU A 409 -18.07 8.54 -8.18
N SER A 410 -17.06 7.83 -7.64
CA SER A 410 -17.20 6.97 -6.46
C SER A 410 -17.43 7.71 -5.14
N ALA A 411 -17.33 9.04 -5.15
CA ALA A 411 -17.59 9.90 -4.01
C ALA A 411 -18.94 10.63 -4.11
N TYR A 412 -19.81 10.29 -5.07
CA TYR A 412 -21.12 10.91 -5.20
C TYR A 412 -22.23 9.86 -5.21
N SER A 413 -23.27 10.12 -4.41
CA SER A 413 -24.52 9.38 -4.43
C SER A 413 -25.67 10.36 -4.33
N TYR A 414 -26.72 10.18 -5.14
CA TYR A 414 -27.84 11.11 -5.18
C TYR A 414 -29.16 10.43 -5.52
N ASP A 415 -30.25 11.04 -5.05
CA ASP A 415 -31.62 10.75 -5.45
C ASP A 415 -32.34 12.05 -5.87
N SER A 416 -33.67 12.09 -5.88
CA SER A 416 -34.43 13.29 -6.23
C SER A 416 -34.43 14.39 -5.16
N ALA A 417 -34.10 14.06 -3.91
CA ALA A 417 -34.19 14.93 -2.74
C ALA A 417 -32.82 15.27 -2.13
N LYS A 418 -31.79 14.45 -2.34
CA LYS A 418 -30.48 14.63 -1.72
C LYS A 418 -29.33 14.24 -2.63
N ILE A 419 -28.20 14.93 -2.48
CA ILE A 419 -26.86 14.50 -2.90
C ILE A 419 -25.95 14.38 -1.67
N SER A 420 -25.26 13.25 -1.56
CA SER A 420 -24.23 12.98 -0.56
C SER A 420 -22.87 12.90 -1.24
N ILE A 421 -21.87 13.49 -0.60
CA ILE A 421 -20.51 13.58 -1.11
C ILE A 421 -19.55 12.91 -0.12
N GLY A 422 -18.68 12.04 -0.64
CA GLY A 422 -17.73 11.23 0.12
C GLY A 422 -16.45 11.97 0.52
N ALA A 423 -15.44 11.18 0.89
CA ALA A 423 -14.20 11.69 1.46
C ALA A 423 -13.39 12.55 0.48
N GLN A 424 -13.24 12.11 -0.77
CA GLN A 424 -12.44 12.76 -1.79
C GLN A 424 -13.28 12.95 -3.07
N SER A 425 -13.63 14.19 -3.37
CA SER A 425 -14.55 14.51 -4.45
C SER A 425 -13.85 14.76 -5.79
N THR A 426 -12.56 15.04 -5.74
CA THR A 426 -11.68 15.24 -6.89
C THR A 426 -10.86 14.00 -7.16
N ARG A 427 -10.80 13.58 -8.43
CA ARG A 427 -9.82 12.61 -8.90
C ARG A 427 -8.87 13.23 -9.91
N LEU A 428 -7.66 12.70 -9.96
CA LEU A 428 -6.66 12.98 -10.98
C LEU A 428 -6.51 11.74 -11.86
N PHE A 429 -6.62 11.90 -13.17
CA PHE A 429 -6.51 10.79 -14.10
C PHE A 429 -5.84 11.24 -15.39
N SER A 430 -5.42 10.28 -16.21
CA SER A 430 -4.90 10.57 -17.54
C SER A 430 -5.99 10.39 -18.59
N ARG A 431 -6.07 11.33 -19.53
CA ARG A 431 -6.82 11.21 -20.78
C ARG A 431 -5.82 11.18 -21.94
N SER A 432 -5.32 10.01 -22.33
CA SER A 432 -4.42 9.97 -23.50
C SER A 432 -5.22 9.93 -24.81
N ASP A 433 -4.63 10.49 -25.88
CA ASP A 433 -5.28 10.61 -27.18
C ASP A 433 -5.11 9.32 -27.99
N GLY A 434 -6.11 8.44 -27.93
CA GLY A 434 -6.25 7.31 -28.85
C GLY A 434 -6.57 7.76 -30.27
N THR A 435 -6.69 6.80 -31.20
CA THR A 435 -7.17 7.07 -32.56
C THR A 435 -8.52 7.80 -32.50
N ALA A 436 -8.61 8.97 -33.16
CA ALA A 436 -9.77 9.86 -33.11
C ALA A 436 -10.11 10.48 -31.74
N GLY A 437 -9.16 10.55 -30.81
CA GLY A 437 -9.32 11.23 -29.52
C GLY A 437 -9.97 10.38 -28.41
N ALA A 438 -10.04 9.06 -28.59
CA ALA A 438 -10.54 8.13 -27.58
C ALA A 438 -9.61 8.07 -26.35
N GLU A 439 -10.15 8.03 -25.13
CA GLU A 439 -9.35 7.92 -23.91
C GLU A 439 -8.62 6.56 -23.88
N VAL A 440 -7.28 6.56 -23.85
CA VAL A 440 -6.49 5.33 -23.63
C VAL A 440 -5.73 5.38 -22.30
N GLU A 441 -5.38 4.21 -21.79
CA GLU A 441 -4.60 4.07 -20.56
C GLU A 441 -3.21 4.69 -20.74
N PRO A 442 -2.70 5.50 -19.79
CA PRO A 442 -1.34 6.02 -19.86
C PRO A 442 -0.32 4.88 -19.75
N SER A 443 0.89 5.14 -20.25
CA SER A 443 2.02 4.28 -19.97
C SER A 443 2.35 4.22 -18.48
N PHE A 444 3.18 3.25 -18.09
CA PHE A 444 3.69 3.17 -16.72
C PHE A 444 4.32 4.48 -16.28
N ALA A 445 5.27 4.98 -17.09
CA ALA A 445 6.03 6.13 -16.69
C ALA A 445 5.09 7.34 -16.59
N SER A 446 4.10 7.50 -17.48
CA SER A 446 3.17 8.66 -17.48
C SER A 446 2.13 8.56 -16.39
N GLY A 447 1.72 7.33 -16.05
CA GLY A 447 0.69 7.06 -15.06
C GLY A 447 1.18 7.08 -13.62
N ARG A 448 2.47 6.82 -13.33
CA ARG A 448 2.93 6.61 -11.95
C ARG A 448 2.71 7.81 -11.03
N GLY A 449 3.16 9.00 -11.42
CA GLY A 449 3.04 10.21 -10.60
C GLY A 449 1.58 10.64 -10.47
N LEU A 450 0.81 10.48 -11.56
CA LEU A 450 -0.62 10.77 -11.57
C LEU A 450 -1.42 9.83 -10.66
N THR A 451 -1.15 8.53 -10.74
CA THR A 451 -1.83 7.50 -9.93
C THR A 451 -1.49 7.69 -8.46
N TRP A 452 -0.21 7.91 -8.15
CA TRP A 452 0.22 8.19 -6.79
C TRP A 452 -0.48 9.44 -6.24
N TRP A 453 -0.51 10.53 -7.02
CA TRP A 453 -1.17 11.77 -6.59
C TRP A 453 -2.66 11.56 -6.41
N ASP A 454 -3.37 10.94 -7.36
CA ASP A 454 -4.80 10.65 -7.22
C ASP A 454 -5.12 9.92 -5.90
N GLN A 455 -4.31 8.91 -5.59
CA GLN A 455 -4.40 8.15 -4.35
C GLN A 455 -4.00 8.97 -3.12
N HIS A 456 -3.08 9.93 -3.23
CA HIS A 456 -2.58 10.73 -2.12
C HIS A 456 -3.04 12.19 -2.18
N TYR A 457 -4.19 12.45 -2.80
CA TYR A 457 -4.67 13.79 -3.10
C TYR A 457 -4.73 14.66 -1.84
N GLN A 458 -5.22 14.10 -0.72
CA GLN A 458 -5.31 14.83 0.55
C GLN A 458 -3.96 15.33 1.04
N ALA A 459 -2.89 14.55 0.89
CA ALA A 459 -1.55 14.95 1.32
C ALA A 459 -1.01 16.11 0.47
N VAL A 460 -1.29 16.08 -0.84
CA VAL A 460 -0.94 17.19 -1.74
C VAL A 460 -1.78 18.43 -1.45
N ALA A 461 -3.07 18.25 -1.16
CA ALA A 461 -3.98 19.32 -0.77
C ALA A 461 -3.55 19.99 0.54
N ASP A 462 -3.06 19.21 1.51
CA ASP A 462 -2.52 19.74 2.76
C ASP A 462 -1.24 20.55 2.58
N HIS A 463 -0.48 20.28 1.51
CA HIS A 463 0.70 21.04 1.16
C HIS A 463 0.35 22.37 0.46
N GLU A 464 -0.53 22.32 -0.53
CA GLU A 464 -0.94 23.46 -1.35
C GLU A 464 -2.45 23.73 -1.25
N PRO A 465 -2.86 24.80 -0.52
CA PRO A 465 -4.26 25.11 -0.22
C PRO A 465 -5.17 25.25 -1.44
N GLN A 466 -4.65 25.58 -2.63
CA GLN A 466 -5.49 25.66 -3.83
C GLN A 466 -6.02 24.28 -4.28
N TYR A 467 -5.36 23.17 -3.95
CA TYR A 467 -5.94 21.84 -4.19
C TYR A 467 -7.06 21.51 -3.19
N GLN A 468 -6.98 21.96 -1.93
CA GLN A 468 -8.13 21.88 -1.02
C GLN A 468 -9.32 22.70 -1.56
N ARG A 469 -9.03 23.90 -2.08
CA ARG A 469 -10.05 24.73 -2.73
C ARG A 469 -10.62 24.07 -4.00
N LEU A 470 -9.79 23.40 -4.80
CA LEU A 470 -10.25 22.63 -5.96
C LEU A 470 -11.22 21.52 -5.54
N ASP A 471 -10.94 20.78 -4.47
CA ASP A 471 -11.88 19.78 -3.94
C ASP A 471 -13.20 20.42 -3.53
N GLN A 472 -13.19 21.60 -2.90
CA GLN A 472 -14.43 22.32 -2.59
C GLN A 472 -15.18 22.79 -3.84
N ILE A 473 -14.47 23.30 -4.85
CA ILE A 473 -15.07 23.66 -6.13
C ILE A 473 -15.75 22.43 -6.74
N MET A 474 -15.11 21.27 -6.69
CA MET A 474 -15.64 20.01 -7.21
C MET A 474 -16.91 19.56 -6.46
N ARG A 475 -16.89 19.59 -5.11
CA ARG A 475 -18.06 19.28 -4.26
C ARG A 475 -19.25 20.16 -4.60
N TRP A 476 -19.05 21.48 -4.62
CA TRP A 476 -20.11 22.43 -4.91
C TRP A 476 -20.61 22.32 -6.34
N SER A 477 -19.71 22.07 -7.28
CA SER A 477 -20.06 21.86 -8.68
C SER A 477 -20.96 20.62 -8.85
N GLY A 478 -20.61 19.47 -8.27
CA GLY A 478 -21.47 18.27 -8.33
C GLY A 478 -22.83 18.50 -7.64
N ALA A 479 -22.86 19.23 -6.53
CA ALA A 479 -24.10 19.59 -5.84
C ALA A 479 -24.99 20.54 -6.66
N LEU A 480 -24.39 21.51 -7.36
CA LEU A 480 -25.10 22.45 -8.23
C LEU A 480 -25.61 21.78 -9.51
N GLU A 481 -24.83 20.87 -10.09
CA GLU A 481 -25.27 20.03 -11.20
C GLU A 481 -26.51 19.23 -10.79
N TRP A 482 -26.46 18.56 -9.63
CA TRP A 482 -27.61 17.83 -9.08
C TRP A 482 -28.82 18.72 -8.86
N LEU A 483 -28.64 19.88 -8.22
CA LEU A 483 -29.73 20.81 -7.94
C LEU A 483 -30.42 21.27 -9.23
N ALA A 484 -29.64 21.61 -10.26
CA ALA A 484 -30.14 22.05 -11.55
C ALA A 484 -30.80 20.93 -12.37
N ALA A 485 -30.28 19.71 -12.29
CA ALA A 485 -30.74 18.59 -13.12
C ALA A 485 -31.87 17.75 -12.49
N LYS A 486 -31.94 17.69 -11.16
CA LYS A 486 -32.89 16.81 -10.42
C LYS A 486 -33.97 17.56 -9.66
N THR A 487 -33.83 18.88 -9.50
CA THR A 487 -34.76 19.69 -8.71
C THR A 487 -35.19 20.94 -9.48
N SER A 488 -36.20 21.65 -8.98
CA SER A 488 -36.54 23.00 -9.45
C SER A 488 -35.96 24.11 -8.56
N ALA A 489 -35.19 23.73 -7.52
CA ALA A 489 -34.62 24.67 -6.58
C ALA A 489 -33.36 25.33 -7.16
N THR A 490 -33.03 26.52 -6.65
CA THR A 490 -31.78 27.21 -6.95
C THR A 490 -31.25 27.82 -5.67
N LEU A 491 -29.93 27.94 -5.56
CA LEU A 491 -29.34 28.67 -4.46
C LEU A 491 -29.42 30.19 -4.72
N PRO A 492 -29.52 30.99 -3.64
CA PRO A 492 -29.28 32.43 -3.72
C PRO A 492 -27.96 32.71 -4.43
N HIS A 493 -27.96 33.69 -5.31
CA HIS A 493 -26.78 34.08 -6.07
C HIS A 493 -26.73 35.59 -6.28
N LEU A 494 -25.51 36.09 -6.51
CA LEU A 494 -25.31 37.46 -6.95
C LEU A 494 -25.83 37.63 -8.38
N PRO A 495 -26.40 38.80 -8.72
CA PRO A 495 -26.64 39.17 -10.11
C PRO A 495 -25.39 39.00 -10.95
N ASP A 496 -25.51 38.56 -12.21
CA ASP A 496 -24.36 38.23 -13.04
C ASP A 496 -23.37 39.40 -13.21
N ALA A 497 -23.86 40.65 -13.17
CA ALA A 497 -23.04 41.87 -13.23
C ALA A 497 -22.25 42.16 -11.94
N GLU A 498 -22.61 41.55 -10.81
CA GLU A 498 -21.95 41.68 -9.52
C GLU A 498 -20.95 40.55 -9.24
N ILE A 499 -20.97 39.47 -10.05
CA ILE A 499 -19.99 38.39 -9.95
C ILE A 499 -18.63 38.91 -10.47
N PRO A 500 -17.57 38.98 -9.64
CA PRO A 500 -16.27 39.46 -10.10
C PRO A 500 -15.71 38.58 -11.22
N SER A 501 -15.50 39.16 -12.40
CA SER A 501 -15.05 38.45 -13.61
C SER A 501 -13.96 39.19 -14.39
N THR A 502 -13.17 40.03 -13.71
CA THR A 502 -12.12 40.87 -14.32
C THR A 502 -10.71 40.48 -13.89
N LEU A 503 -10.55 39.37 -13.18
CA LEU A 503 -9.22 38.90 -12.77
C LEU A 503 -8.44 38.41 -14.00
N THR A 504 -7.16 38.73 -14.04
CA THR A 504 -6.18 38.02 -14.86
C THR A 504 -5.42 37.05 -13.95
N PHE A 505 -4.97 35.93 -14.48
CA PHE A 505 -4.16 34.98 -13.73
C PHE A 505 -2.86 35.62 -13.26
N ALA A 506 -2.25 36.48 -14.07
CA ALA A 506 -1.05 37.23 -13.70
C ALA A 506 -1.27 38.09 -12.45
N ASP A 507 -2.35 38.89 -12.42
CA ASP A 507 -2.67 39.74 -11.26
C ASP A 507 -3.08 38.93 -10.04
N TRP A 508 -3.84 37.84 -10.25
CA TRP A 508 -4.26 36.96 -9.17
C TRP A 508 -3.05 36.27 -8.54
N TYR A 509 -2.16 35.67 -9.33
CA TYR A 509 -0.96 34.98 -8.85
C TYR A 509 -0.03 35.92 -8.08
N ALA A 510 0.12 37.16 -8.55
CA ALA A 510 0.89 38.19 -7.85
C ALA A 510 0.28 38.59 -6.49
N LYS A 511 -1.05 38.58 -6.36
CA LYS A 511 -1.79 38.96 -5.14
C LYS A 511 -1.95 37.86 -4.10
N ASN A 512 -1.58 36.62 -4.43
CA ASN A 512 -1.66 35.47 -3.52
C ASN A 512 -0.24 35.02 -3.11
N PRO A 513 0.44 35.76 -2.21
CA PRO A 513 1.82 35.43 -1.82
C PRO A 513 1.96 34.12 -1.05
N ASP A 514 0.86 33.61 -0.49
CA ASP A 514 0.83 32.40 0.34
C ASP A 514 0.84 31.08 -0.45
N LEU A 515 0.80 31.15 -1.80
CA LEU A 515 0.93 30.00 -2.69
C LEU A 515 2.31 29.33 -2.49
N ARG A 516 2.36 27.99 -2.49
CA ARG A 516 3.62 27.26 -2.37
C ARG A 516 4.43 27.30 -3.66
N GLU A 517 3.76 27.19 -4.80
CA GLU A 517 4.40 27.45 -6.09
C GLU A 517 4.58 28.95 -6.30
N ARG A 518 5.84 29.38 -6.39
CA ARG A 518 6.25 30.79 -6.55
C ARG A 518 7.19 31.01 -7.74
N ALA A 519 7.47 29.98 -8.54
CA ALA A 519 8.28 30.15 -9.72
C ALA A 519 7.64 31.18 -10.68
N PRO A 520 8.47 31.96 -11.40
CA PRO A 520 7.95 32.93 -12.38
C PRO A 520 7.13 32.23 -13.47
N VAL A 521 5.86 32.63 -13.60
CA VAL A 521 5.02 32.18 -14.72
C VAL A 521 5.35 33.02 -15.95
N ARG A 522 5.72 32.35 -17.05
CA ARG A 522 6.07 33.01 -18.31
C ARG A 522 4.82 33.28 -19.14
N PHE A 523 4.18 34.41 -18.88
CA PHE A 523 3.10 34.94 -19.69
C PHE A 523 3.61 35.41 -21.05
N VAL A 524 2.85 35.11 -22.11
CA VAL A 524 3.11 35.57 -23.48
C VAL A 524 1.84 36.15 -24.08
N THR A 525 2.00 36.99 -25.11
CA THR A 525 0.85 37.62 -25.80
C THR A 525 0.98 37.43 -27.32
N PRO A 526 0.89 36.18 -27.83
CA PRO A 526 0.83 35.94 -29.27
C PRO A 526 -0.37 36.69 -29.87
N PRO A 527 -0.23 37.44 -30.98
CA PRO A 527 -1.35 38.13 -31.62
C PRO A 527 -2.55 37.24 -31.96
N SER A 528 -2.33 35.95 -32.18
CA SER A 528 -3.38 34.97 -32.45
C SER A 528 -4.07 34.39 -31.21
N ALA A 529 -3.58 34.70 -30.00
CA ALA A 529 -4.17 34.20 -28.76
C ALA A 529 -5.41 35.00 -28.38
N GLU A 530 -6.49 34.31 -28.04
CA GLU A 530 -7.77 34.95 -27.68
C GLU A 530 -7.94 35.15 -26.17
N GLN A 531 -7.06 34.53 -25.38
CA GLN A 531 -7.07 34.51 -23.93
C GLN A 531 -5.63 34.56 -23.42
N GLU A 532 -5.48 34.58 -22.09
CA GLU A 532 -4.18 34.47 -21.42
C GLU A 532 -3.40 33.25 -21.92
N ALA A 533 -2.13 33.46 -22.27
CA ALA A 533 -1.25 32.44 -22.81
C ALA A 533 0.04 32.35 -21.98
N VAL A 534 0.53 31.12 -21.82
CA VAL A 534 1.76 30.80 -21.08
C VAL A 534 2.64 29.87 -21.90
N VAL A 535 3.94 29.95 -21.68
CA VAL A 535 4.90 28.99 -22.24
C VAL A 535 5.03 27.82 -21.27
N VAL A 536 4.99 26.60 -21.81
CA VAL A 536 5.19 25.38 -21.02
C VAL A 536 6.67 25.26 -20.67
N THR A 537 6.98 25.06 -19.38
CA THR A 537 8.34 24.74 -18.95
C THR A 537 8.58 23.25 -19.18
N PRO A 538 9.54 22.87 -20.03
CA PRO A 538 9.85 21.46 -20.25
C PRO A 538 10.50 20.84 -19.03
N SER A 539 10.34 19.53 -18.86
CA SER A 539 11.10 18.80 -17.87
C SER A 539 12.61 18.89 -18.15
N LYS A 540 13.42 18.58 -17.14
CA LYS A 540 14.82 18.19 -17.37
C LYS A 540 14.85 16.95 -18.28
N SER A 541 15.91 16.80 -19.07
CA SER A 541 16.20 15.52 -19.71
C SER A 541 16.51 14.49 -18.63
N TYR A 542 16.06 13.25 -18.81
CA TYR A 542 16.37 12.15 -17.91
C TYR A 542 16.77 10.90 -18.71
N GLU A 543 17.65 10.09 -18.13
CA GLU A 543 18.35 9.00 -18.82
C GLU A 543 17.41 7.83 -19.22
N SER A 544 16.22 7.74 -18.62
CA SER A 544 15.30 6.61 -18.81
C SER A 544 14.04 7.00 -19.57
N CYS A 545 14.07 6.89 -20.90
CA CYS A 545 12.91 7.01 -21.81
C CYS A 545 12.48 8.44 -22.23
N GLY A 546 13.39 9.43 -22.26
CA GLY A 546 13.18 10.69 -22.99
C GLY A 546 12.85 11.90 -22.11
N TYR A 547 12.08 12.85 -22.65
CA TYR A 547 11.50 14.00 -21.95
C TYR A 547 9.97 13.95 -22.10
N ARG A 548 9.23 14.78 -21.37
CA ARG A 548 7.76 14.81 -21.44
C ARG A 548 7.15 16.17 -21.64
N VAL A 549 6.05 16.16 -22.38
CA VAL A 549 5.12 17.29 -22.48
C VAL A 549 3.77 16.83 -21.94
N ILE A 550 3.32 17.49 -20.89
CA ILE A 550 2.04 17.22 -20.24
C ILE A 550 1.08 18.33 -20.63
N SER A 551 -0.02 17.96 -21.25
CA SER A 551 -1.19 18.84 -21.44
C SER A 551 -2.28 18.42 -20.46
N GLY A 552 -3.42 19.10 -20.42
CA GLY A 552 -4.39 18.83 -19.35
C GLY A 552 -5.39 19.93 -19.06
N GLY A 553 -6.27 19.63 -18.11
CA GLY A 553 -7.29 20.57 -17.66
C GLY A 553 -8.08 20.05 -16.45
N VAL A 554 -9.18 20.73 -16.18
CA VAL A 554 -10.13 20.42 -15.12
C VAL A 554 -11.53 20.35 -15.70
N SER A 555 -12.21 19.22 -15.54
CA SER A 555 -13.66 19.12 -15.74
C SER A 555 -14.34 19.22 -14.37
N LEU A 556 -15.30 20.12 -14.21
CA LEU A 556 -16.13 20.12 -13.01
C LEU A 556 -17.28 19.10 -13.17
N GLY A 557 -18.17 19.02 -12.19
CA GLY A 557 -19.31 18.10 -12.15
C GLY A 557 -20.12 18.10 -13.44
N ASP A 558 -20.16 16.94 -14.08
CA ASP A 558 -20.86 16.68 -15.35
C ASP A 558 -21.46 15.27 -15.39
N LEU A 559 -21.47 14.55 -14.27
CA LEU A 559 -21.86 13.15 -14.19
C LEU A 559 -23.31 12.93 -14.58
N ILE A 560 -24.21 13.79 -14.13
CA ILE A 560 -25.66 13.70 -14.42
C ILE A 560 -25.90 14.05 -15.90
N ALA A 561 -25.18 15.06 -16.41
CA ALA A 561 -25.23 15.43 -17.82
C ALA A 561 -24.73 14.30 -18.74
N ARG A 562 -23.57 13.69 -18.42
CA ARG A 562 -23.00 12.56 -19.17
C ARG A 562 -23.90 11.32 -19.12
N LYS A 563 -24.48 11.01 -17.96
CA LYS A 563 -25.43 9.91 -17.79
C LYS A 563 -26.70 10.10 -18.63
N GLY A 564 -27.16 11.34 -18.79
CA GLY A 564 -28.38 11.65 -19.52
C GLY A 564 -29.60 10.92 -18.94
N THR A 565 -30.23 10.07 -19.76
CA THR A 565 -31.40 9.26 -19.37
C THR A 565 -31.07 7.82 -18.98
N ALA A 566 -29.80 7.41 -19.09
CA ALA A 566 -29.39 6.05 -18.75
C ALA A 566 -29.62 5.78 -17.25
N ASP A 567 -30.08 4.57 -16.93
CA ASP A 567 -30.23 4.15 -15.54
C ASP A 567 -28.99 3.40 -15.07
N TYR A 568 -28.11 4.13 -14.40
CA TYR A 568 -26.89 3.60 -13.76
C TYR A 568 -27.04 3.51 -12.24
N LEU A 569 -28.23 3.13 -11.78
CA LEU A 569 -28.51 2.88 -10.36
C LEU A 569 -28.96 1.43 -10.21
N ALA A 570 -28.49 0.78 -9.15
CA ALA A 570 -28.97 -0.52 -8.72
C ALA A 570 -29.53 -0.40 -7.30
N THR A 571 -30.63 -1.11 -7.02
CA THR A 571 -31.16 -1.19 -5.66
C THR A 571 -30.42 -2.31 -4.93
N LEU A 572 -29.37 -1.95 -4.20
CA LEU A 572 -28.55 -2.87 -3.40
C LEU A 572 -28.78 -2.63 -1.91
N PRO A 573 -28.70 -3.67 -1.07
CA PRO A 573 -28.75 -3.47 0.38
C PRO A 573 -27.51 -2.72 0.86
N ALA A 574 -27.69 -1.85 1.85
CA ALA A 574 -26.66 -0.94 2.37
C ALA A 574 -25.27 -1.57 2.59
N PRO A 575 -25.14 -2.81 3.14
CA PRO A 575 -23.81 -3.38 3.40
C PRO A 575 -22.95 -3.62 2.15
N VAL A 576 -23.55 -3.90 0.99
CA VAL A 576 -22.83 -4.14 -0.28
C VAL A 576 -22.99 -3.01 -1.28
N ASN A 577 -23.79 -1.99 -0.94
CA ASN A 577 -23.90 -0.81 -1.77
C ASN A 577 -22.62 0.03 -1.67
N ARG A 578 -22.27 0.67 -2.79
CA ARG A 578 -21.14 1.58 -2.91
C ARG A 578 -21.51 2.69 -3.87
N ALA A 579 -21.00 3.89 -3.63
CA ALA A 579 -21.20 5.02 -4.50
C ALA A 579 -20.47 4.85 -5.83
N GLY A 580 -20.92 5.59 -6.84
CA GLY A 580 -20.50 5.48 -8.24
C GLY A 580 -21.60 4.94 -9.16
N LEU A 581 -21.23 4.71 -10.43
CA LEU A 581 -22.13 4.19 -11.44
C LEU A 581 -22.22 2.66 -11.35
N LEU A 582 -23.45 2.15 -11.26
CA LEU A 582 -23.73 0.72 -11.19
C LEU A 582 -24.58 0.31 -12.40
N ASP A 583 -24.33 -0.87 -12.94
CA ASP A 583 -25.25 -1.48 -13.90
C ASP A 583 -26.56 -1.83 -13.19
N ALA A 584 -27.70 -1.46 -13.79
CA ALA A 584 -29.03 -1.71 -13.23
C ALA A 584 -29.33 -3.22 -13.01
N SER A 585 -28.59 -4.12 -13.66
CA SER A 585 -28.67 -5.57 -13.44
C SER A 585 -27.96 -6.06 -12.17
N SER A 586 -27.28 -5.17 -11.44
CA SER A 586 -26.61 -5.53 -10.18
C SER A 586 -27.63 -5.97 -9.13
N THR A 587 -27.38 -7.10 -8.50
CA THR A 587 -28.27 -7.72 -7.51
C THR A 587 -27.46 -8.34 -6.38
N PHE A 588 -28.07 -8.40 -5.19
CA PHE A 588 -27.48 -9.11 -4.06
C PHE A 588 -28.57 -9.59 -3.10
N ASP A 589 -28.57 -10.89 -2.80
CA ASP A 589 -29.43 -11.50 -1.79
C ASP A 589 -28.63 -11.64 -0.49
N ALA A 590 -29.02 -10.86 0.52
CA ALA A 590 -28.36 -10.86 1.83
C ALA A 590 -28.56 -12.19 2.60
N THR A 591 -29.61 -12.95 2.29
CA THR A 591 -29.95 -14.21 2.96
C THR A 591 -29.01 -15.32 2.51
N THR A 592 -28.78 -15.42 1.20
CA THR A 592 -27.91 -16.45 0.61
C THR A 592 -26.46 -15.99 0.51
N GLY A 593 -26.23 -14.68 0.54
CA GLY A 593 -24.91 -14.09 0.30
C GLY A 593 -24.47 -14.16 -1.16
N THR A 594 -25.41 -14.26 -2.10
CA THR A 594 -25.14 -14.44 -3.53
C THR A 594 -25.62 -13.27 -4.36
N GLY A 595 -24.97 -12.99 -5.49
CA GLY A 595 -25.39 -11.95 -6.43
C GLY A 595 -24.25 -11.49 -7.32
N SER A 596 -24.43 -10.33 -7.98
CA SER A 596 -23.32 -9.63 -8.61
C SER A 596 -23.51 -8.11 -8.60
N VAL A 597 -22.41 -7.38 -8.43
CA VAL A 597 -22.36 -5.92 -8.48
C VAL A 597 -21.42 -5.51 -9.60
N LYS A 598 -21.95 -4.80 -10.59
CA LYS A 598 -21.21 -4.34 -11.77
C LYS A 598 -21.04 -2.83 -11.71
N ARG A 599 -19.80 -2.39 -11.56
CA ARG A 599 -19.39 -0.98 -11.63
C ARG A 599 -19.07 -0.60 -13.06
N LEU A 600 -19.44 0.62 -13.42
CA LEU A 600 -19.27 1.16 -14.76
C LEU A 600 -18.40 2.41 -14.73
N SER A 601 -17.63 2.61 -15.79
CA SER A 601 -16.97 3.87 -16.11
C SER A 601 -17.49 4.34 -17.46
N ILE A 602 -17.89 5.61 -17.56
CA ILE A 602 -18.40 6.21 -18.80
C ILE A 602 -17.51 7.32 -19.32
N ASP A 603 -17.41 7.47 -20.63
CA ASP A 603 -16.72 8.58 -21.28
C ASP A 603 -17.54 9.89 -21.24
N SER A 604 -17.03 10.94 -21.90
CA SER A 604 -17.71 12.24 -22.02
C SER A 604 -19.01 12.20 -22.82
N ALA A 605 -19.22 11.18 -23.65
CA ALA A 605 -20.47 10.95 -24.40
C ALA A 605 -21.46 10.07 -23.62
N GLY A 606 -21.10 9.62 -22.41
CA GLY A 606 -21.93 8.75 -21.58
C GLY A 606 -21.86 7.27 -21.96
N GLN A 607 -20.93 6.88 -22.83
CA GLN A 607 -20.74 5.50 -23.25
C GLN A 607 -19.87 4.74 -22.24
N VAL A 608 -20.25 3.50 -21.93
CA VAL A 608 -19.47 2.62 -21.03
C VAL A 608 -18.16 2.24 -21.71
N VAL A 609 -17.04 2.65 -21.12
CA VAL A 609 -15.68 2.35 -21.62
C VAL A 609 -14.94 1.30 -20.80
N ALA A 610 -15.36 1.10 -19.54
CA ALA A 610 -14.85 0.04 -18.69
C ALA A 610 -15.93 -0.47 -17.73
N ASN A 611 -15.77 -1.72 -17.30
CA ASN A 611 -16.59 -2.30 -16.25
C ASN A 611 -15.74 -3.17 -15.32
N GLN A 612 -16.25 -3.32 -14.10
CA GLN A 612 -15.72 -4.19 -13.06
C GLN A 612 -16.90 -4.93 -12.41
N GLU A 613 -16.92 -6.24 -12.50
CA GLU A 613 -17.95 -7.09 -11.90
C GLU A 613 -17.41 -7.78 -10.66
N HIS A 614 -18.15 -7.70 -9.54
CA HIS A 614 -17.96 -8.51 -8.35
C HIS A 614 -19.10 -9.53 -8.28
N ALA A 615 -18.81 -10.81 -8.43
CA ALA A 615 -19.77 -11.90 -8.27
C ALA A 615 -19.61 -12.56 -6.90
N PHE A 616 -20.72 -12.78 -6.21
CA PHE A 616 -20.75 -13.29 -4.84
C PHE A 616 -21.34 -14.68 -4.79
N ARG A 617 -20.67 -15.57 -4.05
CA ARG A 617 -21.18 -16.91 -3.74
C ARG A 617 -20.82 -17.31 -2.32
N THR A 618 -21.62 -18.20 -1.73
CA THR A 618 -21.34 -18.83 -0.44
C THR A 618 -21.12 -20.32 -0.68
N VAL A 619 -19.98 -20.85 -0.26
CA VAL A 619 -19.61 -22.26 -0.42
C VAL A 619 -19.07 -22.76 0.91
N ASP A 620 -19.72 -23.78 1.49
CA ASP A 620 -19.31 -24.40 2.76
C ASP A 620 -19.10 -23.40 3.91
N GLY A 621 -19.98 -22.40 4.01
CA GLY A 621 -19.89 -21.33 5.03
C GLY A 621 -18.87 -20.23 4.74
N LYS A 622 -18.10 -20.36 3.65
CA LYS A 622 -17.14 -19.35 3.17
C LYS A 622 -17.79 -18.47 2.12
N ALA A 623 -17.47 -17.18 2.14
CA ALA A 623 -17.86 -16.26 1.08
C ALA A 623 -16.78 -16.24 0.01
N VAL A 624 -17.16 -16.25 -1.26
CA VAL A 624 -16.24 -16.03 -2.37
C VAL A 624 -16.70 -14.84 -3.18
N VAL A 625 -15.77 -13.94 -3.47
CA VAL A 625 -15.97 -12.75 -4.29
C VAL A 625 -15.06 -12.88 -5.51
N ASP A 626 -15.66 -13.20 -6.65
CA ASP A 626 -14.98 -13.28 -7.94
C ASP A 626 -15.07 -11.92 -8.64
N VAL A 627 -13.93 -11.29 -8.90
CA VAL A 627 -13.80 -10.00 -9.57
C VAL A 627 -13.35 -10.21 -11.01
N THR A 628 -14.06 -9.61 -11.96
CA THR A 628 -13.66 -9.55 -13.37
C THR A 628 -13.64 -8.09 -13.83
N ALA A 629 -12.54 -7.65 -14.42
CA ALA A 629 -12.44 -6.30 -15.00
C ALA A 629 -11.91 -6.34 -16.43
N ALA A 630 -12.32 -5.35 -17.24
CA ALA A 630 -11.79 -5.17 -18.59
C ALA A 630 -10.28 -4.84 -18.57
N GLY A 631 -9.55 -5.37 -19.57
CA GLY A 631 -8.09 -5.40 -19.58
C GLY A 631 -7.43 -4.02 -19.60
N ARG A 632 -6.42 -3.86 -18.74
CA ARG A 632 -5.42 -2.81 -18.82
C ARG A 632 -4.27 -3.23 -19.73
N LYS A 633 -3.76 -2.32 -20.56
CA LYS A 633 -2.52 -2.47 -21.33
C LYS A 633 -1.29 -2.48 -20.43
N VAL A 634 -1.36 -1.78 -19.28
CA VAL A 634 -0.24 -1.67 -18.35
C VAL A 634 -0.64 -2.19 -16.97
N VAL A 635 -0.23 -3.42 -16.68
CA VAL A 635 -0.39 -4.01 -15.36
C VAL A 635 0.98 -4.06 -14.67
N ARG A 636 1.16 -3.23 -13.64
CA ARG A 636 2.36 -3.19 -12.80
C ARG A 636 2.23 -4.24 -11.71
N PHE A 637 3.21 -5.13 -11.55
CA PHE A 637 3.35 -5.99 -10.37
C PHE A 637 4.72 -5.73 -9.75
N GLY A 638 4.80 -4.84 -8.75
CA GLY A 638 6.09 -4.32 -8.26
C GLY A 638 6.86 -3.58 -9.35
N ASP A 639 8.06 -4.07 -9.68
CA ASP A 639 8.88 -3.55 -10.79
C ASP A 639 8.70 -4.36 -12.08
N LEU A 640 7.74 -5.29 -12.13
CA LEU A 640 7.48 -6.15 -13.28
C LEU A 640 6.28 -5.64 -14.07
N LYS A 641 6.34 -5.78 -15.40
CA LYS A 641 5.17 -5.59 -16.27
C LYS A 641 4.52 -6.93 -16.53
N LEU A 642 3.26 -7.09 -16.16
CA LEU A 642 2.47 -8.24 -16.61
C LEU A 642 1.95 -7.95 -18.03
N VAL A 643 2.30 -8.82 -18.97
CA VAL A 643 1.87 -8.75 -20.37
C VAL A 643 0.64 -9.63 -20.53
N LEU A 644 -0.45 -9.02 -20.97
CA LEU A 644 -1.72 -9.66 -21.30
C LEU A 644 -2.17 -9.20 -22.70
N PRO A 645 -2.93 -10.01 -23.44
CA PRO A 645 -3.63 -9.54 -24.62
C PRO A 645 -4.54 -8.34 -24.31
N ASP A 646 -4.67 -7.38 -25.23
CA ASP A 646 -5.54 -6.20 -25.07
C ASP A 646 -7.02 -6.55 -24.82
N THR A 647 -7.44 -7.77 -25.16
CA THR A 647 -8.80 -8.28 -24.95
C THR A 647 -8.96 -9.13 -23.69
N ALA A 648 -7.86 -9.39 -22.96
CA ALA A 648 -7.90 -10.24 -21.78
C ALA A 648 -8.69 -9.56 -20.66
N GLN A 649 -9.68 -10.28 -20.13
CA GLN A 649 -10.29 -9.92 -18.88
C GLN A 649 -9.40 -10.35 -17.74
N ARG A 650 -9.27 -9.51 -16.72
CA ARG A 650 -8.49 -9.81 -15.54
C ARG A 650 -9.37 -10.38 -14.45
N ARG A 651 -8.90 -11.43 -13.77
CA ARG A 651 -9.68 -12.16 -12.77
C ARG A 651 -8.96 -12.23 -11.43
N LEU A 652 -9.68 -11.89 -10.37
CA LEU A 652 -9.22 -12.01 -9.00
C LEU A 652 -10.35 -12.60 -8.15
N SER A 653 -10.09 -13.66 -7.41
CA SER A 653 -11.05 -14.28 -6.50
C SER A 653 -10.57 -14.11 -5.07
N THR A 654 -11.44 -13.66 -4.17
CA THR A 654 -11.16 -13.64 -2.73
C THR A 654 -12.11 -14.59 -2.01
N THR A 655 -11.56 -15.61 -1.34
CA THR A 655 -12.30 -16.50 -0.44
C THR A 655 -12.13 -16.02 0.99
N ILE A 656 -13.24 -15.80 1.69
CA ILE A 656 -13.32 -15.24 3.03
C ILE A 656 -13.94 -16.29 3.96
N ASP A 657 -13.29 -16.52 5.10
CA ASP A 657 -13.74 -17.40 6.17
C ASP A 657 -13.54 -16.68 7.51
N ALA A 658 -14.60 -16.44 8.27
CA ALA A 658 -14.49 -15.74 9.54
C ALA A 658 -15.49 -16.29 10.57
N HIS A 659 -14.96 -16.58 11.76
CA HIS A 659 -15.71 -17.12 12.90
C HIS A 659 -14.86 -17.00 14.18
N ASP A 660 -15.51 -16.76 15.33
CA ASP A 660 -14.90 -16.91 16.67
C ASP A 660 -13.52 -16.25 16.88
N GLY A 661 -13.32 -15.06 16.31
CA GLY A 661 -12.05 -14.33 16.43
C GLY A 661 -10.96 -14.74 15.42
N HIS A 662 -11.32 -15.56 14.45
CA HIS A 662 -10.53 -15.89 13.26
C HIS A 662 -11.09 -15.17 12.04
N VAL A 663 -10.20 -14.64 11.20
CA VAL A 663 -10.51 -14.15 9.84
C VAL A 663 -9.43 -14.64 8.88
N SER A 664 -9.81 -15.38 7.84
CA SER A 664 -8.97 -15.73 6.70
C SER A 664 -9.48 -15.06 5.42
N GLN A 665 -8.55 -14.53 4.63
CA GLN A 665 -8.78 -14.02 3.28
C GLN A 665 -7.75 -14.60 2.32
N ARG A 666 -8.15 -15.60 1.55
CA ARG A 666 -7.35 -16.19 0.47
C ARG A 666 -7.63 -15.47 -0.84
N VAL A 667 -6.58 -15.04 -1.53
CA VAL A 667 -6.62 -14.36 -2.82
C VAL A 667 -6.07 -15.29 -3.90
N ASP A 668 -6.84 -15.50 -4.96
CA ASP A 668 -6.43 -16.18 -6.18
C ASP A 668 -6.44 -15.15 -7.34
N TYR A 669 -5.36 -15.08 -8.11
CA TYR A 669 -5.21 -14.22 -9.29
C TYR A 669 -5.05 -15.08 -10.55
N GLU A 670 -5.86 -14.83 -11.57
CA GLU A 670 -5.92 -15.64 -12.80
C GLU A 670 -6.05 -17.14 -12.53
N GLY A 671 -6.89 -17.50 -11.55
CA GLY A 671 -7.15 -18.89 -11.16
C GLY A 671 -6.00 -19.57 -10.41
N ARG A 672 -4.99 -18.82 -9.97
CA ARG A 672 -3.85 -19.33 -9.20
C ARG A 672 -3.72 -18.58 -7.90
N GLU A 673 -3.29 -19.27 -6.86
CA GLU A 673 -3.18 -18.66 -5.55
C GLU A 673 -2.12 -17.55 -5.51
N PHE A 674 -2.53 -16.36 -5.10
CA PHE A 674 -1.64 -15.24 -4.82
C PHE A 674 -1.15 -15.26 -3.38
N GLY A 675 -2.04 -15.57 -2.43
CA GLY A 675 -1.69 -15.78 -1.02
C GLY A 675 -2.90 -15.72 -0.11
N GLU A 676 -2.66 -15.89 1.19
CA GLU A 676 -3.69 -15.91 2.21
C GLU A 676 -3.26 -15.09 3.42
N LEU A 677 -4.14 -14.21 3.86
CA LEU A 677 -3.99 -13.48 5.12
C LEU A 677 -4.86 -14.15 6.18
N THR A 678 -4.28 -14.49 7.33
CA THR A 678 -5.05 -14.89 8.52
C THR A 678 -4.88 -13.88 9.64
N ALA A 679 -5.93 -13.66 10.41
CA ALA A 679 -5.94 -12.88 11.63
C ALA A 679 -6.59 -13.72 12.75
N ASP A 680 -5.80 -14.06 13.76
CA ASP A 680 -6.21 -14.94 14.85
C ASP A 680 -6.16 -14.19 16.19
N ARG A 681 -7.31 -14.06 16.85
CA ARG A 681 -7.43 -13.46 18.16
C ARG A 681 -7.07 -14.45 19.26
N ASP A 682 -6.15 -14.05 20.13
CA ASP A 682 -5.88 -14.67 21.42
C ASP A 682 -5.98 -13.61 22.52
N ALA A 683 -7.08 -13.64 23.27
CA ALA A 683 -7.42 -12.63 24.28
C ALA A 683 -7.39 -11.19 23.74
N THR A 684 -6.34 -10.42 24.06
CA THR A 684 -6.13 -9.02 23.65
C THR A 684 -5.05 -8.89 22.57
N LEU A 685 -4.52 -9.99 22.05
CA LEU A 685 -3.56 -9.99 20.95
C LEU A 685 -4.21 -10.60 19.71
N VAL A 686 -4.17 -9.89 18.59
CA VAL A 686 -4.53 -10.44 17.28
C VAL A 686 -3.26 -10.64 16.48
N THR A 687 -2.99 -11.86 16.02
CA THR A 687 -1.83 -12.15 15.18
C THR A 687 -2.26 -12.17 13.72
N VAL A 688 -1.66 -11.31 12.90
CA VAL A 688 -1.84 -11.26 11.45
C VAL A 688 -0.66 -11.94 10.76
N THR A 689 -0.96 -12.88 9.87
CA THR A 689 0.03 -13.66 9.11
C THR A 689 -0.30 -13.62 7.62
N TRP A 690 0.71 -13.42 6.77
CA TRP A 690 0.58 -13.53 5.32
C TRP A 690 1.33 -14.77 4.83
N ARG A 691 0.60 -15.73 4.25
CA ARG A 691 1.18 -16.81 3.47
C ARG A 691 1.24 -16.41 2.01
N ARG A 692 2.43 -16.50 1.42
CA ARG A 692 2.60 -16.29 -0.02
C ARG A 692 2.04 -17.47 -0.81
N GLY A 693 1.20 -17.20 -1.80
CA GLY A 693 0.77 -18.18 -2.78
C GLY A 693 1.82 -18.37 -3.87
N PHE A 694 1.51 -19.18 -4.88
CA PHE A 694 2.40 -19.42 -6.01
C PHE A 694 2.73 -18.12 -6.78
N VAL A 695 1.72 -17.28 -7.05
CA VAL A 695 1.90 -16.07 -7.87
C VAL A 695 2.77 -15.03 -7.15
N ASP A 696 2.58 -14.80 -5.85
CA ASP A 696 3.41 -13.87 -5.08
C ASP A 696 4.86 -14.36 -4.94
N ARG A 697 5.08 -15.68 -4.88
CA ARG A 697 6.44 -16.26 -4.95
C ARG A 697 7.09 -16.03 -6.31
N VAL A 698 6.37 -16.29 -7.42
CA VAL A 698 6.88 -16.00 -8.78
C VAL A 698 7.24 -14.52 -8.91
N ARG A 699 6.37 -13.62 -8.44
CA ARG A 699 6.65 -12.19 -8.40
C ARG A 699 7.93 -11.90 -7.62
N GLY A 700 8.08 -12.42 -6.40
CA GLY A 700 9.27 -12.23 -5.58
C GLY A 700 10.56 -12.73 -6.23
N VAL A 701 10.51 -13.89 -6.89
CA VAL A 701 11.63 -14.44 -7.66
C VAL A 701 12.01 -13.49 -8.80
N LEU A 702 11.03 -13.06 -9.59
CA LEU A 702 11.27 -12.21 -10.75
C LEU A 702 11.68 -10.79 -10.37
N ASP A 703 11.18 -10.24 -9.26
CA ASP A 703 11.64 -8.96 -8.70
C ASP A 703 13.13 -9.03 -8.30
N SER A 704 13.57 -10.14 -7.71
CA SER A 704 14.99 -10.36 -7.41
C SER A 704 15.84 -10.40 -8.70
N VAL A 705 15.38 -11.14 -9.72
CA VAL A 705 16.05 -11.19 -11.03
C VAL A 705 16.07 -9.82 -11.72
N GLN A 706 14.99 -9.06 -11.67
CA GLN A 706 14.88 -7.70 -12.23
C GLN A 706 15.91 -6.75 -11.58
N LYS A 707 16.13 -6.86 -10.26
CA LYS A 707 17.15 -6.08 -9.56
C LYS A 707 18.57 -6.46 -10.00
N THR A 708 18.85 -7.74 -10.17
CA THR A 708 20.17 -8.19 -10.65
C THR A 708 20.41 -7.81 -12.11
N LEU A 709 19.40 -7.95 -12.98
CA LEU A 709 19.47 -7.57 -14.40
C LEU A 709 19.80 -6.09 -14.59
N ALA A 710 19.24 -5.22 -13.75
CA ALA A 710 19.53 -3.79 -13.80
C ALA A 710 21.00 -3.47 -13.43
N ALA A 711 21.64 -4.29 -12.58
CA ALA A 711 23.02 -4.10 -12.14
C ALA A 711 24.05 -4.82 -13.03
N ALA A 712 23.68 -5.93 -13.65
CA ALA A 712 24.54 -6.76 -14.50
C ALA A 712 23.75 -7.27 -15.72
N PRO A 713 23.75 -6.52 -16.84
CA PRO A 713 22.88 -6.81 -18.00
C PRO A 713 23.35 -7.99 -18.86
N GLU A 714 24.46 -8.64 -18.51
CA GLU A 714 25.03 -9.76 -19.26
C GLU A 714 24.33 -11.09 -18.92
N GLY A 715 23.32 -11.45 -19.72
CA GLY A 715 22.61 -12.73 -19.61
C GLY A 715 21.46 -12.70 -18.59
N VAL A 716 20.83 -13.87 -18.38
CA VAL A 716 19.76 -14.03 -17.37
C VAL A 716 20.41 -14.42 -16.04
N PRO A 717 20.33 -13.58 -14.99
CA PRO A 717 20.82 -13.92 -13.66
C PRO A 717 20.14 -15.16 -13.10
N SER A 718 20.86 -15.87 -12.23
CA SER A 718 20.26 -16.99 -11.52
C SER A 718 19.22 -16.49 -10.52
N ALA A 719 18.03 -17.09 -10.56
CA ALA A 719 16.95 -16.81 -9.64
C ALA A 719 17.26 -17.45 -8.27
N LYS A 720 17.74 -16.66 -7.31
CA LYS A 720 18.13 -17.14 -5.98
C LYS A 720 16.99 -17.07 -4.97
N ASP A 721 16.35 -15.91 -4.85
CA ASP A 721 15.36 -15.65 -3.81
C ASP A 721 14.00 -16.26 -4.19
N GLY A 722 13.38 -16.99 -3.27
CA GLY A 722 12.07 -17.60 -3.48
C GLY A 722 12.05 -18.84 -4.40
N VAL A 723 13.21 -19.26 -4.91
CA VAL A 723 13.36 -20.52 -5.66
C VAL A 723 13.67 -21.66 -4.69
N LEU A 724 12.97 -22.79 -4.87
CA LEU A 724 13.24 -24.01 -4.11
C LEU A 724 14.51 -24.68 -4.65
N TYR A 725 14.56 -24.92 -5.95
CA TYR A 725 15.75 -25.29 -6.70
C TYR A 725 15.56 -25.04 -8.20
N THR A 726 16.67 -24.97 -8.93
CA THR A 726 16.69 -24.81 -10.39
C THR A 726 17.03 -26.14 -11.05
N LEU A 727 16.32 -26.51 -12.12
CA LEU A 727 16.59 -27.71 -12.91
C LEU A 727 16.88 -27.32 -14.36
N LYS A 728 17.93 -27.92 -14.94
CA LYS A 728 18.15 -27.88 -16.38
C LYS A 728 17.47 -29.09 -17.01
N ASP A 729 16.42 -28.84 -17.79
CA ASP A 729 15.68 -29.92 -18.46
C ASP A 729 16.53 -30.60 -19.55
N PRO A 730 16.13 -31.77 -20.08
CA PRO A 730 16.88 -32.47 -21.12
C PRO A 730 17.09 -31.68 -22.42
N ALA A 731 16.25 -30.66 -22.69
CA ALA A 731 16.40 -29.75 -23.83
C ALA A 731 17.39 -28.60 -23.53
N GLY A 732 17.94 -28.55 -22.32
CA GLY A 732 18.89 -27.54 -21.87
C GLY A 732 18.24 -26.26 -21.36
N ARG A 733 16.90 -26.20 -21.27
CA ARG A 733 16.17 -25.06 -20.73
C ARG A 733 16.25 -25.06 -19.21
N VAL A 734 16.48 -23.88 -18.65
CA VAL A 734 16.54 -23.66 -17.20
C VAL A 734 15.13 -23.36 -16.69
N VAL A 735 14.65 -24.20 -15.77
CA VAL A 735 13.35 -24.03 -15.13
C VAL A 735 13.53 -23.99 -13.61
N ASN A 736 12.78 -23.13 -12.94
CA ASN A 736 12.88 -22.89 -11.51
C ASN A 736 11.65 -23.46 -10.81
N ARG A 737 11.86 -24.26 -9.76
CA ARG A 737 10.79 -24.76 -8.91
C ARG A 737 10.44 -23.68 -7.89
N VAL A 738 9.20 -23.18 -7.94
CA VAL A 738 8.73 -22.08 -7.08
C VAL A 738 7.56 -22.49 -6.18
N GLY A 739 6.83 -23.56 -6.52
CA GLY A 739 5.66 -24.02 -5.78
C GLY A 739 5.64 -25.53 -5.53
N GLY A 740 4.52 -26.00 -4.96
CA GLY A 740 4.29 -27.40 -4.59
C GLY A 740 3.66 -28.25 -5.71
N ALA A 741 3.05 -29.36 -5.33
CA ALA A 741 2.44 -30.31 -6.27
C ALA A 741 1.50 -29.59 -7.25
N ASP A 742 1.56 -29.98 -8.53
CA ASP A 742 0.78 -29.41 -9.64
C ASP A 742 1.01 -27.92 -9.95
N ALA A 743 1.80 -27.20 -9.14
CA ALA A 743 2.21 -25.85 -9.45
C ALA A 743 3.12 -25.85 -10.70
N PRO A 744 2.92 -24.90 -11.62
CA PRO A 744 3.80 -24.77 -12.76
C PRO A 744 5.19 -24.34 -12.29
N TRP A 745 6.15 -24.54 -13.16
CA TRP A 745 7.52 -24.10 -12.97
C TRP A 745 7.70 -22.73 -13.60
N LEU A 746 8.73 -22.00 -13.17
CA LEU A 746 9.07 -20.70 -13.74
C LEU A 746 10.23 -20.85 -14.71
N SER A 747 9.99 -20.55 -15.98
CA SER A 747 11.03 -20.40 -16.99
C SER A 747 11.31 -18.91 -17.19
N ILE A 748 12.59 -18.53 -17.32
CA ILE A 748 12.97 -17.17 -17.69
C ILE A 748 13.67 -17.23 -19.04
N SER A 749 13.05 -16.66 -20.06
CA SER A 749 13.53 -16.69 -21.45
C SER A 749 13.97 -15.31 -21.95
N GLY A 750 14.69 -15.29 -23.08
CA GLY A 750 15.26 -14.09 -23.71
C GLY A 750 14.25 -13.25 -24.51
N ASP A 751 14.75 -12.55 -25.54
CA ASP A 751 14.20 -11.29 -26.08
C ASP A 751 12.82 -11.33 -26.78
N VAL A 752 12.18 -12.51 -26.90
CA VAL A 752 10.89 -12.66 -27.59
C VAL A 752 9.80 -13.03 -26.58
N PRO A 753 8.67 -12.30 -26.54
CA PRO A 753 7.51 -12.71 -25.73
C PRO A 753 7.09 -14.14 -26.11
N PRO A 754 6.85 -15.02 -25.13
CA PRO A 754 6.27 -16.33 -25.37
C PRO A 754 4.95 -16.22 -26.16
N ALA A 755 4.69 -17.16 -27.06
CA ALA A 755 3.44 -17.20 -27.80
C ALA A 755 2.30 -17.74 -26.91
N GLY A 756 1.12 -17.11 -26.98
CA GLY A 756 -0.10 -17.58 -26.32
C GLY A 756 -0.82 -16.50 -25.53
N ASP A 757 -1.93 -16.89 -24.90
CA ASP A 757 -2.80 -16.00 -24.12
C ASP A 757 -2.49 -16.05 -22.60
N ALA A 758 -1.50 -16.84 -22.20
CA ALA A 758 -1.13 -16.99 -20.80
C ALA A 758 -0.45 -15.71 -20.26
N PRO A 759 -0.68 -15.34 -19.00
CA PRO A 759 0.01 -14.22 -18.38
C PRO A 759 1.53 -14.45 -18.36
N VAL A 760 2.28 -13.48 -18.89
CA VAL A 760 3.75 -13.49 -18.88
C VAL A 760 4.26 -12.24 -18.17
N PHE A 761 5.29 -12.38 -17.35
CA PHE A 761 5.96 -11.25 -16.71
C PHE A 761 7.12 -10.79 -17.59
N ARG A 762 7.12 -9.52 -18.00
CA ARG A 762 8.25 -8.90 -18.69
C ARG A 762 9.21 -8.30 -17.66
N LEU A 763 10.49 -8.61 -17.83
CA LEU A 763 11.63 -8.01 -17.13
C LEU A 763 12.43 -7.20 -18.15
N GLY A 764 13.26 -6.27 -17.67
CA GLY A 764 14.12 -5.49 -18.54
C GLY A 764 15.51 -5.21 -17.96
N ALA A 765 16.44 -4.89 -18.85
CA ALA A 765 17.80 -4.44 -18.53
C ALA A 765 18.26 -3.40 -19.57
N PRO A 766 19.28 -2.58 -19.28
CA PRO A 766 19.93 -1.80 -20.32
C PRO A 766 20.60 -2.75 -21.35
N ASN A 767 20.55 -2.42 -22.64
CA ASN A 767 21.17 -3.23 -23.68
C ASN A 767 22.69 -2.94 -23.77
N PRO A 768 23.59 -3.92 -23.50
CA PRO A 768 25.04 -3.72 -23.61
C PRO A 768 25.45 -3.59 -25.08
N GLY A 769 25.50 -2.36 -25.58
CA GLY A 769 25.95 -2.04 -26.95
C GLY A 769 24.91 -1.36 -27.84
N ALA A 770 23.70 -1.07 -27.33
CA ALA A 770 22.70 -0.28 -28.04
C ALA A 770 22.00 0.72 -27.09
N SER A 771 21.49 1.81 -27.65
CA SER A 771 20.58 2.70 -26.92
C SER A 771 19.21 2.05 -26.81
N GLY A 772 18.87 1.50 -25.64
CA GLY A 772 17.52 1.01 -25.38
C GLY A 772 17.43 -0.16 -24.39
N PRO A 773 16.19 -0.55 -24.03
CA PRO A 773 15.95 -1.69 -23.17
C PRO A 773 16.20 -3.01 -23.92
N ARG A 774 16.66 -4.01 -23.17
CA ARG A 774 16.61 -5.43 -23.51
C ARG A 774 15.58 -6.10 -22.61
N PHE A 775 14.75 -6.99 -23.15
CA PHE A 775 13.67 -7.63 -22.38
C PHE A 775 13.90 -9.12 -22.16
N PHE A 776 13.36 -9.61 -21.05
CA PHE A 776 13.30 -11.02 -20.70
C PHE A 776 11.87 -11.34 -20.26
N TYR A 777 11.49 -12.61 -20.29
CA TYR A 777 10.12 -13.03 -20.00
C TYR A 777 10.11 -14.18 -19.00
N GLY A 778 9.43 -13.96 -17.87
CA GLY A 778 9.08 -14.98 -16.89
C GLY A 778 7.77 -15.66 -17.29
N GLU A 779 7.86 -16.92 -17.67
CA GLU A 779 6.75 -17.76 -18.13
C GLU A 779 6.48 -18.90 -17.13
N MET A 780 5.19 -19.16 -16.88
CA MET A 780 4.76 -20.35 -16.15
C MET A 780 4.69 -21.54 -17.10
N VAL A 781 5.56 -22.53 -16.91
CA VAL A 781 5.68 -23.71 -17.76
C VAL A 781 5.24 -24.99 -17.03
N ALA A 782 4.84 -26.01 -17.79
CA ALA A 782 4.57 -27.32 -17.22
C ALA A 782 5.82 -27.90 -16.55
N PRO A 783 5.66 -28.79 -15.55
CA PRO A 783 6.78 -29.48 -14.94
C PRO A 783 7.65 -30.24 -15.96
N PRO A 784 8.98 -30.29 -15.76
CA PRO A 784 9.88 -30.96 -16.68
C PRO A 784 9.64 -32.48 -16.70
N THR A 785 9.77 -33.07 -17.88
CA THR A 785 9.63 -34.53 -18.06
C THR A 785 10.76 -35.26 -17.34
N VAL A 786 10.39 -36.20 -16.48
CA VAL A 786 11.32 -37.07 -15.77
C VAL A 786 11.86 -38.15 -16.71
N PRO A 787 13.18 -38.24 -16.95
CA PRO A 787 13.74 -39.32 -17.73
C PRO A 787 13.58 -40.67 -17.00
N PRO A 788 13.20 -41.76 -17.69
CA PRO A 788 12.96 -43.04 -17.05
C PRO A 788 14.23 -43.60 -16.38
N GLY A 789 14.08 -44.15 -15.17
CA GLY A 789 15.16 -44.80 -14.42
C GLY A 789 16.19 -43.86 -13.80
N ARG A 790 15.95 -42.53 -13.80
CA ARG A 790 16.84 -41.53 -13.20
C ARG A 790 16.35 -41.12 -11.82
N SER A 791 17.27 -40.68 -10.97
CA SER A 791 16.98 -40.03 -9.70
C SER A 791 17.10 -38.51 -9.83
N LEU A 792 16.33 -37.78 -9.02
CA LEU A 792 16.50 -36.34 -8.84
C LEU A 792 17.68 -36.12 -7.89
N ASP A 793 18.71 -35.41 -8.33
CA ASP A 793 19.93 -35.13 -7.56
C ASP A 793 20.05 -33.63 -7.35
N VAL A 794 19.94 -33.18 -6.09
CA VAL A 794 19.92 -31.77 -5.71
C VAL A 794 21.23 -31.42 -4.99
N ALA A 795 21.99 -30.53 -5.60
CA ALA A 795 23.12 -29.85 -4.98
C ALA A 795 22.61 -28.69 -4.11
N PRO A 796 23.24 -28.42 -2.95
CA PRO A 796 22.82 -27.36 -2.05
C PRO A 796 23.01 -25.98 -2.67
N ALA A 797 22.29 -24.99 -2.16
CA ALA A 797 22.47 -23.60 -2.56
C ALA A 797 23.89 -23.10 -2.20
N THR A 798 24.44 -22.22 -3.03
CA THR A 798 25.72 -21.57 -2.78
C THR A 798 25.49 -20.09 -2.41
N PRO A 799 26.52 -19.37 -1.93
CA PRO A 799 26.41 -17.91 -1.75
C PRO A 799 25.95 -17.19 -3.02
N ASP A 800 26.34 -17.71 -4.19
CA ASP A 800 26.13 -17.07 -5.50
C ASP A 800 24.95 -17.66 -6.30
N GLY A 801 24.26 -18.69 -5.81
CA GLY A 801 23.19 -19.34 -6.56
C GLY A 801 22.23 -20.22 -5.76
N PRO A 802 21.04 -20.53 -6.31
CA PRO A 802 20.07 -21.43 -5.70
C PRO A 802 20.60 -22.87 -5.65
N ALA A 803 19.88 -23.74 -4.95
CA ALA A 803 20.08 -25.18 -5.07
C ALA A 803 19.85 -25.63 -6.52
N VAL A 804 20.66 -26.56 -7.02
CA VAL A 804 20.62 -27.01 -8.43
C VAL A 804 20.29 -28.49 -8.48
N ALA A 805 19.19 -28.81 -9.16
CA ALA A 805 18.77 -30.16 -9.43
C ALA A 805 19.24 -30.64 -10.81
N THR A 806 19.59 -31.92 -10.89
CA THR A 806 19.88 -32.64 -12.14
C THR A 806 19.30 -34.05 -12.08
N PHE A 807 19.21 -34.73 -13.22
CA PHE A 807 18.83 -36.14 -13.26
C PHE A 807 20.07 -37.01 -13.34
N THR A 808 20.30 -37.88 -12.34
CA THR A 808 21.44 -38.81 -12.28
C THR A 808 20.98 -40.27 -12.21
N ASP A 809 21.91 -41.21 -12.19
CA ASP A 809 21.56 -42.61 -11.92
C ASP A 809 21.08 -42.78 -10.47
N GLY A 810 20.48 -43.93 -10.18
CA GLY A 810 20.00 -44.28 -8.84
C GLY A 810 21.03 -44.01 -7.72
N PRO A 811 20.58 -43.82 -6.47
CA PRO A 811 21.48 -43.64 -5.34
C PRO A 811 22.43 -44.85 -5.23
N PRO A 812 23.71 -44.63 -4.89
CA PRO A 812 24.65 -45.73 -4.68
C PRO A 812 24.22 -46.55 -3.45
N ALA A 813 24.59 -47.83 -3.41
CA ALA A 813 24.11 -48.77 -2.40
C ALA A 813 24.53 -48.41 -0.95
N ASP A 814 25.56 -47.58 -0.79
CA ASP A 814 26.09 -47.08 0.48
C ASP A 814 25.56 -45.68 0.87
N ALA A 815 24.65 -45.10 0.09
CA ALA A 815 24.05 -43.80 0.41
C ALA A 815 23.27 -43.85 1.73
N LYS A 816 23.45 -42.85 2.59
CA LYS A 816 22.74 -42.77 3.87
C LYS A 816 21.30 -42.30 3.64
N THR A 817 20.33 -43.08 4.11
CA THR A 817 18.91 -42.74 4.00
C THR A 817 18.45 -41.80 5.12
N VAL A 818 17.63 -40.82 4.75
CA VAL A 818 16.89 -39.92 5.63
C VAL A 818 15.40 -40.10 5.31
N ARG A 819 14.62 -40.58 6.29
CA ARG A 819 13.17 -40.71 6.16
C ARG A 819 12.53 -39.34 6.36
N VAL A 820 11.78 -38.87 5.37
CA VAL A 820 11.01 -37.62 5.43
C VAL A 820 9.53 -37.97 5.57
N THR A 821 8.86 -37.49 6.61
CA THR A 821 7.44 -37.74 6.89
C THR A 821 6.64 -36.43 6.87
N VAL A 822 5.42 -36.48 6.36
CA VAL A 822 4.45 -35.37 6.46
C VAL A 822 3.44 -35.66 7.57
N ARG A 823 2.68 -34.64 8.00
CA ARG A 823 1.70 -34.77 9.09
C ARG A 823 0.62 -35.83 8.84
N ASP A 824 0.27 -36.10 7.59
CA ASP A 824 -0.71 -37.13 7.21
C ASP A 824 -0.15 -38.57 7.27
N GLY A 825 1.12 -38.74 7.62
CA GLY A 825 1.78 -40.04 7.77
C GLY A 825 2.42 -40.60 6.48
N ARG A 826 2.24 -39.94 5.33
CA ARG A 826 3.02 -40.30 4.13
C ARG A 826 4.51 -40.07 4.37
N SER A 827 5.35 -40.87 3.74
CA SER A 827 6.79 -40.80 3.89
C SER A 827 7.53 -40.98 2.57
N ALA A 828 8.67 -40.32 2.45
CA ALA A 828 9.60 -40.43 1.33
C ALA A 828 11.01 -40.69 1.86
N ASP A 829 11.85 -41.34 1.06
CA ASP A 829 13.26 -41.55 1.38
C ASP A 829 14.13 -40.58 0.56
N ALA A 830 14.96 -39.82 1.28
CA ALA A 830 16.04 -39.03 0.70
C ALA A 830 17.38 -39.74 0.92
N TYR A 831 18.26 -39.71 -0.07
CA TYR A 831 19.55 -40.40 -0.04
C TYR A 831 20.69 -39.39 -0.07
N LEU A 832 21.50 -39.34 0.99
CA LEU A 832 22.65 -38.44 1.08
C LEU A 832 23.84 -39.03 0.32
N VAL A 833 24.37 -38.27 -0.65
CA VAL A 833 25.51 -38.66 -1.50
C VAL A 833 26.53 -37.52 -1.50
N GLY A 834 27.50 -37.57 -0.59
CA GLY A 834 28.39 -36.43 -0.37
C GLY A 834 27.63 -35.25 0.24
N ASP A 835 27.75 -34.07 -0.38
CA ASP A 835 26.97 -32.87 -0.08
C ASP A 835 25.65 -32.77 -0.86
N HIS A 836 25.36 -33.74 -1.74
CA HIS A 836 24.12 -33.82 -2.51
C HIS A 836 23.05 -34.65 -1.81
N VAL A 837 21.80 -34.42 -2.21
CA VAL A 837 20.66 -35.26 -1.85
C VAL A 837 19.95 -35.80 -3.07
N ARG A 838 19.68 -37.11 -3.08
CA ARG A 838 18.92 -37.78 -4.13
C ARG A 838 17.53 -38.19 -3.65
N ALA A 839 16.55 -38.10 -4.52
CA ALA A 839 15.18 -38.57 -4.28
C ALA A 839 14.61 -39.26 -5.54
N ASP A 840 13.56 -40.07 -5.35
CA ASP A 840 12.76 -40.56 -6.47
C ASP A 840 12.01 -39.37 -7.10
N PRO A 841 12.24 -39.06 -8.39
CA PRO A 841 11.61 -37.91 -9.04
C PRO A 841 10.08 -38.03 -9.16
N SER A 842 9.51 -39.23 -8.99
CA SER A 842 8.07 -39.49 -8.99
C SER A 842 7.43 -39.48 -7.59
N ASP A 843 8.24 -39.32 -6.54
CA ASP A 843 7.75 -39.29 -5.16
C ASP A 843 6.81 -38.10 -4.92
N PRO A 844 5.65 -38.30 -4.26
CA PRO A 844 4.66 -37.24 -4.06
C PRO A 844 5.07 -36.18 -3.02
N ILE A 845 6.16 -36.40 -2.28
CA ILE A 845 6.70 -35.48 -1.28
C ILE A 845 7.96 -34.79 -1.83
N LEU A 846 8.97 -35.57 -2.24
CA LEU A 846 10.30 -35.07 -2.62
C LEU A 846 10.55 -35.00 -4.13
N GLY A 847 9.65 -35.55 -4.95
CA GLY A 847 9.83 -35.63 -6.39
C GLY A 847 9.70 -34.28 -7.10
N VAL A 848 9.84 -34.31 -8.44
CA VAL A 848 9.76 -33.13 -9.32
C VAL A 848 8.39 -32.43 -9.20
N ASN A 849 7.34 -33.20 -8.94
CA ASN A 849 5.98 -32.73 -8.68
C ASN A 849 5.56 -32.91 -7.20
N GLY A 850 6.54 -33.03 -6.30
CA GLY A 850 6.30 -33.16 -4.87
C GLY A 850 5.83 -31.87 -4.21
N LEU A 851 5.67 -31.93 -2.89
CA LEU A 851 5.28 -30.80 -2.05
C LEU A 851 6.33 -29.68 -2.07
N ALA A 852 5.90 -28.43 -1.82
CA ALA A 852 6.82 -27.29 -1.74
C ALA A 852 7.80 -27.47 -0.57
N GLU A 853 7.29 -27.96 0.56
CA GLU A 853 8.04 -28.29 1.77
C GLU A 853 9.05 -29.42 1.52
N GLY A 854 8.70 -30.40 0.68
CA GLY A 854 9.62 -31.47 0.30
C GLY A 854 10.77 -30.96 -0.55
N ALA A 855 10.48 -30.12 -1.55
CA ALA A 855 11.51 -29.42 -2.33
C ALA A 855 12.38 -28.50 -1.45
N ALA A 856 11.79 -27.80 -0.49
CA ALA A 856 12.51 -26.98 0.47
C ALA A 856 13.39 -27.83 1.41
N VAL A 857 12.97 -29.04 1.79
CA VAL A 857 13.82 -30.01 2.50
C VAL A 857 15.04 -30.40 1.69
N LEU A 858 14.89 -30.64 0.38
CA LEU A 858 16.04 -30.94 -0.47
C LEU A 858 17.02 -29.75 -0.52
N ARG A 859 16.51 -28.52 -0.61
CA ARG A 859 17.30 -27.28 -0.55
C ARG A 859 18.06 -27.12 0.77
N GLU A 860 17.39 -27.35 1.90
CA GLU A 860 17.91 -27.15 3.26
C GLU A 860 18.60 -28.39 3.84
N MET A 861 18.84 -29.43 3.03
CA MET A 861 19.38 -30.70 3.50
C MET A 861 20.69 -30.56 4.30
N PRO A 862 21.65 -29.68 3.95
CA PRO A 862 22.84 -29.49 4.78
C PRO A 862 22.52 -29.11 6.23
N ARG A 863 21.54 -28.21 6.45
CA ARG A 863 21.12 -27.78 7.79
C ARG A 863 20.35 -28.89 8.51
N ILE A 864 19.53 -29.66 7.79
CA ILE A 864 18.82 -30.82 8.32
C ILE A 864 19.80 -31.90 8.79
N VAL A 865 20.89 -32.14 8.04
CA VAL A 865 21.93 -33.10 8.43
C VAL A 865 22.64 -32.65 9.71
N ILE A 866 22.95 -31.36 9.85
CA ILE A 866 23.52 -30.79 11.08
C ILE A 866 22.55 -30.96 12.26
N ALA A 867 21.29 -30.59 12.08
CA ALA A 867 20.25 -30.71 13.11
C ALA A 867 20.04 -32.18 13.55
N ARG A 868 20.11 -33.12 12.60
CA ARG A 868 20.04 -34.56 12.89
C ARG A 868 21.26 -35.06 13.66
N ALA A 869 22.45 -34.60 13.29
CA ALA A 869 23.67 -34.94 14.03
C ALA A 869 23.63 -34.41 15.47
N ASP A 870 23.12 -33.18 15.67
CA ASP A 870 22.89 -32.60 16.99
C ASP A 870 21.86 -33.41 17.81
N ALA A 871 20.73 -33.78 17.20
CA ALA A 871 19.72 -34.62 17.85
C ALA A 871 20.30 -35.99 18.27
N THR A 872 21.10 -36.61 17.39
CA THR A 872 21.78 -37.88 17.66
C THR A 872 22.78 -37.75 18.80
N LEU A 873 23.56 -36.65 18.83
CA LEU A 873 24.55 -36.41 19.88
C LEU A 873 23.90 -36.11 21.24
N ALA A 874 22.75 -35.44 21.24
CA ALA A 874 22.07 -35.02 22.46
C ALA A 874 21.25 -36.13 23.14
N GLU A 875 20.78 -37.12 22.38
CA GLU A 875 19.94 -38.25 22.85
C GLU A 875 18.76 -37.84 23.74
N ASP A 876 18.16 -36.67 23.46
CA ASP A 876 17.21 -36.03 24.36
C ASP A 876 15.73 -36.21 23.99
N GLY A 877 15.46 -36.94 22.91
CA GLY A 877 14.11 -37.18 22.39
C GLY A 877 13.39 -35.93 21.87
N LEU A 878 14.08 -34.79 21.76
CA LEU A 878 13.51 -33.55 21.24
C LEU A 878 13.86 -33.36 19.77
N TRP A 879 12.92 -32.74 19.07
CA TRP A 879 13.07 -32.37 17.68
C TRP A 879 13.82 -31.05 17.57
N ARG A 880 14.62 -30.90 16.52
CA ARG A 880 15.28 -29.65 16.14
C ARG A 880 14.48 -28.99 15.03
N GLY A 881 14.00 -27.77 15.26
CA GLY A 881 13.32 -26.98 14.25
C GLY A 881 14.32 -26.40 13.25
N VAL A 882 14.15 -26.73 11.98
CA VAL A 882 14.89 -26.15 10.85
C VAL A 882 13.89 -25.37 9.99
N ARG A 883 14.21 -24.10 9.73
CA ARG A 883 13.39 -23.25 8.87
C ARG A 883 13.53 -23.67 7.40
N LEU A 884 12.41 -23.93 6.73
CA LEU A 884 12.33 -24.23 5.30
C LEU A 884 11.97 -23.00 4.45
N GLY A 885 12.42 -21.81 4.87
CA GLY A 885 12.00 -20.54 4.27
C GLY A 885 10.58 -20.15 4.71
N GLU A 886 9.73 -19.79 3.75
CA GLU A 886 8.31 -19.50 3.93
C GLU A 886 7.42 -20.73 3.66
N ASP A 887 8.01 -21.83 3.19
CA ASP A 887 7.28 -23.05 2.85
C ASP A 887 6.88 -23.85 4.10
N GLY A 888 7.61 -23.68 5.21
CA GLY A 888 7.27 -24.29 6.48
C GLY A 888 8.48 -24.55 7.38
N ALA A 889 8.40 -25.60 8.18
CA ALA A 889 9.47 -26.04 9.06
C ALA A 889 9.72 -27.56 8.94
N ALA A 890 10.99 -27.95 8.99
CA ALA A 890 11.40 -29.33 9.19
C ALA A 890 11.69 -29.53 10.68
N LEU A 891 11.01 -30.49 11.27
CA LEU A 891 11.28 -30.97 12.61
C LEU A 891 12.20 -32.17 12.45
N VAL A 892 13.40 -32.12 13.02
CA VAL A 892 14.44 -33.12 12.80
C VAL A 892 14.76 -33.85 14.10
N ASN A 893 14.66 -35.18 14.12
CA ASN A 893 15.21 -35.99 15.22
C ASN A 893 16.33 -36.91 14.69
N ASP A 894 16.77 -37.89 15.48
CA ASP A 894 17.84 -38.83 15.14
C ASP A 894 17.49 -39.82 14.01
N THR A 895 16.20 -40.13 13.84
CA THR A 895 15.68 -41.19 12.99
C THR A 895 14.88 -40.70 11.78
N GLU A 896 14.15 -39.60 11.91
CA GLU A 896 13.25 -39.05 10.90
C GLU A 896 13.27 -37.50 10.84
N VAL A 897 12.83 -36.99 9.69
CA VAL A 897 12.54 -35.58 9.44
C VAL A 897 11.06 -35.45 9.20
N ARG A 898 10.36 -34.68 10.04
CA ARG A 898 8.93 -34.40 9.87
C ARG A 898 8.75 -33.01 9.29
N ILE A 899 8.20 -32.91 8.09
CA ILE A 899 7.91 -31.63 7.46
C ILE A 899 6.51 -31.17 7.84
N VAL A 900 6.42 -29.87 8.10
CA VAL A 900 5.21 -29.21 8.54
C VAL A 900 5.02 -28.00 7.64
N SER A 901 3.87 -27.93 6.97
CA SER A 901 3.53 -26.83 6.07
C SER A 901 3.50 -25.48 6.78
N GLY A 902 3.81 -24.40 6.08
CA GLY A 902 3.67 -23.03 6.58
C GLY A 902 2.29 -22.71 7.15
N ASP A 903 1.23 -23.35 6.63
CA ASP A 903 -0.16 -23.22 7.10
C ASP A 903 -0.46 -23.96 8.39
N ASP A 904 0.41 -24.86 8.81
CA ASP A 904 0.19 -25.64 10.00
C ASP A 904 0.47 -24.78 11.24
N PRO A 905 -0.42 -24.78 12.25
CA PRO A 905 -0.18 -24.11 13.53
C PRO A 905 1.15 -24.51 14.18
N TRP A 906 1.64 -25.74 13.95
CA TRP A 906 2.94 -26.19 14.43
C TRP A 906 4.08 -25.39 13.79
N SER A 907 4.02 -25.13 12.49
CA SER A 907 5.05 -24.41 11.74
C SER A 907 5.10 -22.95 12.17
N ALA A 908 3.95 -22.26 12.21
CA ALA A 908 3.89 -20.85 12.63
C ALA A 908 4.55 -20.63 14.01
N LYS A 909 4.31 -21.54 14.93
CA LYS A 909 4.89 -21.53 16.28
C LYS A 909 6.39 -21.76 16.27
N VAL A 910 6.85 -22.78 15.53
CA VAL A 910 8.28 -23.12 15.41
C VAL A 910 9.05 -22.03 14.70
N LEU A 911 8.51 -21.48 13.61
CA LEU A 911 9.12 -20.37 12.86
C LEU A 911 9.20 -19.08 13.70
N ARG A 912 8.18 -18.79 14.52
CA ARG A 912 8.21 -17.68 15.49
C ARG A 912 9.35 -17.86 16.50
N ALA A 913 9.52 -19.08 17.00
CA ALA A 913 10.58 -19.41 17.95
C ALA A 913 11.98 -19.34 17.31
N ILE A 914 12.14 -19.78 16.05
CA ILE A 914 13.41 -19.69 15.31
C ILE A 914 13.80 -18.24 15.04
N GLY A 915 12.81 -17.35 14.89
CA GLY A 915 13.07 -15.94 14.60
C GLY A 915 13.64 -15.76 13.18
N THR A 916 14.51 -14.77 12.99
CA THR A 916 15.17 -14.50 11.69
C THR A 916 16.56 -15.08 11.57
N ASP A 917 17.13 -15.62 12.66
CA ASP A 917 18.47 -16.19 12.67
C ASP A 917 18.42 -17.63 12.11
N PRO A 918 19.00 -17.90 10.93
CA PRO A 918 19.01 -19.24 10.35
C PRO A 918 19.88 -20.23 11.14
N GLU A 919 20.79 -19.77 11.99
CA GLU A 919 21.64 -20.66 12.80
C GLU A 919 20.97 -21.04 14.14
N GLN A 920 19.87 -20.37 14.49
CA GLN A 920 19.18 -20.63 15.73
C GLN A 920 18.46 -21.99 15.69
N THR A 921 18.93 -22.91 16.53
CA THR A 921 18.29 -24.21 16.73
C THR A 921 17.22 -24.10 17.80
N VAL A 922 15.97 -24.44 17.45
CA VAL A 922 14.85 -24.50 18.40
C VAL A 922 14.56 -25.95 18.77
N LEU A 923 14.39 -26.22 20.06
CA LEU A 923 13.99 -27.54 20.53
C LEU A 923 12.48 -27.63 20.57
N VAL A 924 11.94 -28.71 20.02
CA VAL A 924 10.50 -28.92 19.89
C VAL A 924 10.15 -30.29 20.44
N ARG A 925 9.10 -30.37 21.25
CA ARG A 925 8.47 -31.62 21.63
C ARG A 925 7.16 -31.78 20.87
N LEU A 926 7.01 -32.91 20.21
CA LEU A 926 5.77 -33.26 19.54
C LEU A 926 4.89 -34.09 20.46
N THR A 927 3.62 -33.73 20.49
CA THR A 927 2.53 -34.53 21.06
C THR A 927 1.59 -34.95 19.93
N SER A 928 0.56 -35.74 20.22
CA SER A 928 -0.38 -36.21 19.20
C SER A 928 -1.07 -35.08 18.42
N ASP A 929 -1.24 -33.92 19.04
CA ASP A 929 -1.99 -32.78 18.51
C ASP A 929 -1.17 -31.48 18.39
N ARG A 930 -0.01 -31.40 19.05
CA ARG A 930 0.69 -30.12 19.25
C ARG A 930 2.22 -30.19 19.09
N ALA A 931 2.81 -29.08 18.65
CA ALA A 931 4.24 -28.77 18.78
C ALA A 931 4.48 -27.82 19.97
N VAL A 932 5.37 -28.21 20.88
CA VAL A 932 5.73 -27.45 22.09
C VAL A 932 7.19 -27.01 21.98
N VAL A 933 7.45 -25.72 22.02
CA VAL A 933 8.78 -25.14 22.00
C VAL A 933 9.39 -25.27 23.40
N VAL A 934 10.55 -25.93 23.48
CA VAL A 934 11.25 -26.24 24.74
C VAL A 934 12.50 -25.39 24.86
N ASP A 935 12.68 -24.74 26.00
CA ASP A 935 13.94 -24.09 26.38
C ASP A 935 14.62 -24.91 27.49
N LYS A 936 15.88 -25.28 27.24
CA LYS A 936 16.74 -26.05 28.14
C LYS A 936 17.75 -25.19 28.90
N SER A 937 17.64 -23.87 28.80
CA SER A 937 18.52 -22.96 29.52
C SER A 937 18.42 -23.21 31.03
N ASP A 938 19.57 -23.30 31.69
CA ASP A 938 19.63 -23.49 33.13
C ASP A 938 18.96 -22.32 33.86
N LEU A 939 18.18 -22.68 34.88
CA LEU A 939 17.56 -21.74 35.81
C LEU A 939 18.38 -21.70 37.08
N ALA A 940 18.97 -20.54 37.37
CA ALA A 940 19.61 -20.26 38.64
C ALA A 940 18.60 -19.66 39.62
N GLU A 941 18.70 -20.04 40.90
CA GLU A 941 17.93 -19.36 41.94
C GLU A 941 18.46 -17.96 42.13
N VAL A 942 17.57 -16.97 42.28
CA VAL A 942 17.99 -15.65 42.71
C VAL A 942 18.57 -15.79 44.13
N PRO A 943 19.85 -15.45 44.35
CA PRO A 943 20.50 -15.69 45.64
C PRO A 943 19.71 -15.05 46.80
N GLY A 944 19.39 -15.85 47.81
CA GLY A 944 18.63 -15.39 48.99
C GLY A 944 17.11 -15.30 48.82
N SER A 945 16.57 -15.62 47.64
CA SER A 945 15.12 -15.78 47.48
C SER A 945 14.65 -17.04 48.21
N ARG A 946 13.53 -16.94 48.93
CA ARG A 946 12.83 -18.08 49.53
C ARG A 946 11.55 -18.31 48.75
N ALA A 947 11.06 -19.54 48.71
CA ALA A 947 9.74 -19.82 48.18
C ALA A 947 8.69 -19.04 49.00
N GLU A 948 7.94 -18.16 48.32
CA GLU A 948 6.90 -17.34 48.94
C GLU A 948 5.55 -18.03 48.73
N ALA A 949 4.83 -18.32 49.81
CA ALA A 949 3.45 -18.77 49.73
C ALA A 949 2.55 -17.55 49.50
N MET A 950 1.78 -17.55 48.41
CA MET A 950 0.87 -16.46 48.05
C MET A 950 -0.31 -16.99 47.26
N ASP A 951 -1.30 -16.13 47.01
CA ASP A 951 -2.37 -16.45 46.06
C ASP A 951 -1.84 -16.38 44.63
N LEU A 952 -2.31 -17.27 43.76
CA LEU A 952 -1.96 -17.27 42.34
C LEU A 952 -2.22 -15.91 41.70
N GLY A 953 -3.32 -15.24 42.08
CA GLY A 953 -3.64 -13.90 41.66
C GLY A 953 -2.60 -12.86 42.06
N GLN A 954 -1.90 -13.04 43.18
CA GLN A 954 -0.78 -12.18 43.58
C GLN A 954 0.47 -12.50 42.77
N ALA A 955 0.77 -13.78 42.53
CA ALA A 955 1.90 -14.21 41.72
C ALA A 955 1.82 -13.62 40.29
N LEU A 956 0.64 -13.74 39.67
CA LEU A 956 0.33 -13.23 38.32
C LEU A 956 0.42 -11.69 38.22
N GLN A 957 0.47 -10.98 39.34
CA GLN A 957 0.54 -9.52 39.39
C GLN A 957 1.97 -8.98 39.54
N THR A 958 2.97 -9.86 39.56
CA THR A 958 4.37 -9.46 39.69
C THR A 958 4.85 -8.85 38.37
N PRO A 959 5.20 -7.55 38.33
CA PRO A 959 5.67 -6.90 37.11
C PRO A 959 7.02 -7.46 36.66
N ASP A 960 7.28 -7.37 35.35
CA ASP A 960 8.59 -7.61 34.72
C ASP A 960 9.18 -9.03 34.90
N ALA A 961 8.33 -10.04 35.10
CA ALA A 961 8.76 -11.43 35.21
C ALA A 961 7.98 -12.36 34.28
N ASP A 962 8.70 -13.30 33.66
CA ASP A 962 8.05 -14.41 32.96
C ASP A 962 7.55 -15.44 33.98
N LEU A 963 6.27 -15.80 33.89
CA LEU A 963 5.64 -16.75 34.81
C LEU A 963 5.59 -18.14 34.17
N TYR A 964 5.98 -19.16 34.93
CA TYR A 964 5.84 -20.55 34.54
C TYR A 964 5.22 -21.38 35.67
N LEU A 965 4.23 -22.20 35.34
CA LEU A 965 3.60 -23.15 36.24
C LEU A 965 4.31 -24.49 36.20
N HIS A 966 4.48 -25.10 37.36
CA HIS A 966 4.92 -26.48 37.45
C HIS A 966 3.95 -27.43 36.74
N GLU A 967 4.44 -28.47 36.06
CA GLU A 967 3.60 -29.42 35.30
C GLU A 967 2.44 -30.00 36.12
N SER A 968 2.61 -30.21 37.43
CA SER A 968 1.53 -30.71 38.29
C SER A 968 0.28 -29.81 38.32
N PHE A 969 0.41 -28.51 38.03
CA PHE A 969 -0.78 -27.66 37.82
C PHE A 969 -1.60 -28.15 36.64
N ARG A 970 -0.97 -28.61 35.56
CA ARG A 970 -1.62 -29.08 34.33
C ARG A 970 -2.73 -30.11 34.61
N ALA A 971 -2.52 -31.00 35.58
CA ALA A 971 -3.51 -32.00 35.97
C ALA A 971 -4.79 -31.40 36.59
N SER A 972 -4.72 -30.16 37.07
CA SER A 972 -5.83 -29.41 37.67
C SER A 972 -6.49 -28.39 36.73
N LEU A 973 -6.01 -28.24 35.49
CA LEU A 973 -6.47 -27.21 34.55
C LEU A 973 -7.27 -27.81 33.39
N SER A 974 -8.43 -27.23 33.07
CA SER A 974 -9.08 -27.45 31.78
C SER A 974 -8.34 -26.63 30.72
N LEU A 975 -7.56 -27.31 29.88
CA LEU A 975 -6.79 -26.70 28.82
C LEU A 975 -7.61 -26.74 27.52
N GLU A 976 -8.09 -25.60 27.04
CA GLU A 976 -8.32 -25.43 25.60
C GLU A 976 -6.94 -25.15 24.96
N ASP A 977 -6.55 -25.99 24.00
CA ASP A 977 -5.39 -25.81 23.12
C ASP A 977 -4.02 -25.56 23.78
N GLY A 978 -3.85 -26.04 25.01
CA GLY A 978 -2.55 -26.10 25.68
C GLY A 978 -2.00 -24.77 26.20
N ARG A 979 -2.78 -23.69 26.18
CA ARG A 979 -2.45 -22.44 26.89
C ARG A 979 -3.08 -22.44 28.25
N VAL A 980 -2.30 -22.16 29.28
CA VAL A 980 -2.87 -21.80 30.57
C VAL A 980 -3.23 -20.32 30.52
N ILE A 981 -4.51 -20.02 30.34
CA ILE A 981 -4.99 -18.65 30.42
C ILE A 981 -5.00 -18.26 31.89
N ALA A 982 -4.16 -17.30 32.29
CA ALA A 982 -4.08 -16.81 33.66
C ALA A 982 -5.46 -16.45 34.25
N GLY A 983 -6.39 -15.98 33.41
CA GLY A 983 -7.77 -15.65 33.76
C GLY A 983 -8.68 -16.85 34.05
N SER A 984 -8.35 -18.05 33.59
CA SER A 984 -9.11 -19.30 33.83
C SER A 984 -8.76 -19.98 35.16
N LEU A 985 -7.65 -19.58 35.78
CA LEU A 985 -7.18 -20.14 37.04
C LEU A 985 -7.88 -19.47 38.23
N PRO A 986 -8.34 -20.23 39.24
CA PRO A 986 -8.84 -19.63 40.48
C PRO A 986 -7.73 -18.79 41.12
N ARG A 987 -7.92 -17.47 41.11
CA ARG A 987 -6.89 -16.52 41.56
C ARG A 987 -6.58 -16.63 43.05
N ASP A 988 -7.48 -17.22 43.83
CA ASP A 988 -7.34 -17.54 45.25
C ASP A 988 -6.64 -18.88 45.52
N THR A 989 -6.21 -19.60 44.48
CA THR A 989 -5.41 -20.83 44.65
C THR A 989 -4.12 -20.50 45.38
N LYS A 990 -3.82 -21.22 46.46
CA LYS A 990 -2.57 -21.10 47.19
C LYS A 990 -1.42 -21.73 46.40
N VAL A 991 -0.38 -20.94 46.18
CA VAL A 991 0.79 -21.34 45.38
C VAL A 991 2.08 -20.97 46.10
N LYS A 992 3.14 -21.70 45.79
CA LYS A 992 4.51 -21.35 46.15
C LYS A 992 5.21 -20.77 44.94
N VAL A 993 5.70 -19.54 45.05
CA VAL A 993 6.42 -18.86 43.97
C VAL A 993 7.90 -18.82 44.29
N ARG A 994 8.73 -19.26 43.35
CA ARG A 994 10.19 -19.14 43.42
C ARG A 994 10.70 -18.19 42.34
N ARG A 995 11.72 -17.42 42.69
CA ARG A 995 12.38 -16.48 41.81
C ARG A 995 13.64 -17.11 41.24
N ALA A 996 13.67 -17.27 39.94
CA ALA A 996 14.82 -17.79 39.20
C ALA A 996 15.28 -16.77 38.16
N THR A 997 16.49 -16.92 37.68
CA THR A 997 17.00 -16.21 36.50
C THR A 997 17.51 -17.22 35.49
N ALA A 998 17.40 -16.87 34.20
CA ALA A 998 18.05 -17.65 33.16
C ALA A 998 19.56 -17.37 33.20
N GLU A 999 20.38 -18.41 33.40
CA GLU A 999 21.85 -18.27 33.47
C GLU A 999 22.46 -17.80 32.15
N LYS A 1000 21.85 -18.20 31.04
CA LYS A 1000 22.16 -17.73 29.69
C LYS A 1000 20.98 -16.93 29.17
N ARG A 1001 21.27 -15.95 28.32
CA ARG A 1001 20.23 -15.26 27.54
C ARG A 1001 19.43 -16.34 26.83
N THR A 1002 18.12 -16.37 27.05
CA THR A 1002 17.27 -17.38 26.41
C THR A 1002 17.42 -17.23 24.91
N SER A 1003 17.87 -18.29 24.23
CA SER A 1003 18.02 -18.26 22.78
C SER A 1003 16.68 -18.16 22.07
N VAL A 1004 15.58 -18.58 22.72
CA VAL A 1004 14.25 -18.69 22.13
C VAL A 1004 13.26 -17.78 22.87
N PRO A 1005 12.88 -16.60 22.32
CA PRO A 1005 11.71 -15.90 22.82
C PRO A 1005 10.49 -16.83 22.61
N TYR A 1006 9.61 -16.94 23.61
CA TYR A 1006 8.37 -17.75 23.56
C TYR A 1006 8.48 -19.27 23.74
N ALA A 1007 9.44 -19.77 24.52
CA ALA A 1007 9.38 -21.18 24.96
C ALA A 1007 8.10 -21.46 25.76
N ASP A 1008 7.35 -22.49 25.36
CA ASP A 1008 6.16 -22.93 26.11
C ASP A 1008 6.55 -23.66 27.37
N VAL A 1009 7.63 -24.44 27.29
CA VAL A 1009 8.11 -25.29 28.38
C VAL A 1009 9.57 -25.00 28.65
N ARG A 1010 9.91 -24.81 29.93
CA ARG A 1010 11.28 -24.86 30.41
C ARG A 1010 11.55 -26.18 31.11
N ALA A 1011 12.56 -26.90 30.65
CA ALA A 1011 13.03 -28.11 31.30
C ALA A 1011 14.19 -27.76 32.24
N GLY A 1012 14.01 -27.97 33.55
CA GLY A 1012 15.04 -27.68 34.54
C GLY A 1012 16.18 -28.71 34.49
N ASN A 1013 17.34 -28.31 33.97
CA ASN A 1013 18.59 -29.08 34.13
C ASN A 1013 19.30 -28.77 35.46
N GLY A 1014 19.05 -27.59 36.04
CA GLY A 1014 19.50 -27.14 37.36
C GLY A 1014 18.46 -27.38 38.47
N MET A 1015 17.82 -26.30 38.92
CA MET A 1015 16.84 -26.31 40.02
C MET A 1015 15.67 -27.25 39.70
N GLY A 1016 15.66 -28.43 40.32
CA GLY A 1016 14.64 -29.46 40.04
C GLY A 1016 14.89 -30.28 38.79
N ARG A 1017 16.03 -30.97 38.68
CA ARG A 1017 16.29 -31.95 37.61
C ARG A 1017 15.05 -32.80 37.31
N GLY A 1018 14.54 -32.69 36.08
CA GLY A 1018 13.36 -33.42 35.61
C GLY A 1018 12.02 -32.72 35.82
N ALA A 1019 11.99 -31.51 36.38
CA ALA A 1019 10.78 -30.69 36.45
C ALA A 1019 10.56 -29.92 35.15
N GLU A 1020 9.30 -29.88 34.70
CA GLU A 1020 8.85 -29.11 33.55
C GLU A 1020 7.96 -27.95 33.98
N TRP A 1021 8.23 -26.79 33.38
CA TRP A 1021 7.58 -25.54 33.73
C TRP A 1021 6.88 -24.98 32.49
N LEU A 1022 5.56 -24.83 32.55
CA LEU A 1022 4.70 -24.35 31.47
C LEU A 1022 4.49 -22.84 31.58
N ARG A 1023 4.80 -22.09 30.52
CA ARG A 1023 4.67 -20.63 30.52
C ARG A 1023 3.21 -20.20 30.67
N ILE A 1024 2.98 -19.17 31.48
CA ILE A 1024 1.71 -18.44 31.54
C ILE A 1024 1.86 -17.14 30.74
N PRO A 1025 1.11 -16.94 29.65
CA PRO A 1025 0.98 -15.61 29.07
C PRO A 1025 0.22 -14.71 30.06
N VAL A 1026 0.90 -13.69 30.56
CA VAL A 1026 0.26 -12.60 31.31
C VAL A 1026 -0.06 -11.46 30.35
N SER A 1027 -1.35 -11.14 30.20
CA SER A 1027 -1.76 -9.93 29.50
C SER A 1027 -1.20 -8.69 30.22
N PRO A 1028 -0.68 -7.69 29.50
CA PRO A 1028 -0.36 -6.39 30.08
C PRO A 1028 -1.58 -5.85 30.83
N ARG A 1029 -1.36 -5.33 32.02
CA ARG A 1029 -2.41 -5.07 33.01
C ARG A 1029 -3.18 -3.79 32.67
N ALA A 1030 -4.50 -3.88 32.53
CA ALA A 1030 -5.41 -2.76 32.79
C ALA A 1030 -5.46 -2.51 34.30
N VAL A 1031 -5.09 -1.31 34.74
CA VAL A 1031 -5.09 -0.92 36.16
C VAL A 1031 -6.54 -0.81 36.66
N SER A 1032 -7.01 -1.83 37.39
CA SER A 1032 -8.25 -1.75 38.16
C SER A 1032 -8.06 -0.78 39.32
N GLY A 1033 -8.61 0.44 39.19
CA GLY A 1033 -8.62 1.43 40.24
C GLY A 1033 -9.59 1.06 41.37
N ASN A 1034 -9.10 1.08 42.62
CA ASN A 1034 -9.83 1.75 43.70
C ASN A 1034 -8.97 2.01 44.95
N THR A 1035 -9.26 3.17 45.54
CA THR A 1035 -8.84 3.75 46.83
C THR A 1035 -7.56 4.59 46.91
N SER A 1036 -7.78 5.76 47.52
CA SER A 1036 -7.03 7.01 47.51
C SER A 1036 -5.71 6.98 48.29
N GLN A 1037 -4.68 7.59 47.70
CA GLN A 1037 -3.91 8.75 48.19
C GLN A 1037 -2.56 8.79 47.43
N SER A 1038 -2.29 9.93 46.80
CA SER A 1038 -1.05 10.21 46.06
C SER A 1038 0.12 10.50 47.02
N PRO A 1039 1.37 10.19 46.63
CA PRO A 1039 2.17 11.30 46.11
C PRO A 1039 2.96 10.97 44.81
N ALA A 1040 2.99 11.99 43.93
CA ALA A 1040 3.90 12.29 42.81
C ALA A 1040 4.73 11.16 42.14
N PRO A 1041 4.56 10.92 40.82
CA PRO A 1041 5.46 10.03 40.07
C PRO A 1041 6.66 10.78 39.47
N THR A 1042 7.84 10.21 39.68
CA THR A 1042 9.08 10.43 38.92
C THR A 1042 8.88 9.87 37.50
N PRO A 1043 9.43 10.48 36.43
CA PRO A 1043 9.25 9.99 35.05
C PRO A 1043 9.78 8.57 34.93
N SER A 1044 8.87 7.65 34.64
CA SER A 1044 9.15 6.24 34.37
C SER A 1044 9.07 6.04 32.85
N ALA A 1045 10.03 5.30 32.29
CA ALA A 1045 10.08 4.96 30.87
C ALA A 1045 8.76 4.31 30.38
N PRO A 1046 8.37 4.49 29.10
CA PRO A 1046 7.13 3.93 28.57
C PRO A 1046 7.12 2.39 28.67
N PRO A 1047 6.04 1.78 29.20
CA PRO A 1047 5.91 0.33 29.35
C PRO A 1047 5.31 -0.27 28.07
N GLY A 1048 6.11 -0.98 27.29
CA GLY A 1048 5.65 -1.55 26.02
C GLY A 1048 6.67 -2.46 25.34
N GLY A 1049 7.56 -3.09 26.11
CA GLY A 1049 8.42 -4.10 25.53
C GLY A 1049 7.58 -5.26 25.02
N THR A 1050 7.72 -5.60 23.74
CA THR A 1050 7.74 -7.03 23.37
C THR A 1050 8.51 -7.76 24.46
N ALA A 1051 8.04 -8.93 24.89
CA ALA A 1051 8.83 -9.74 25.81
C ALA A 1051 10.15 -10.07 25.08
N ALA A 1052 11.17 -9.23 25.29
CA ALA A 1052 12.49 -9.44 24.78
C ALA A 1052 12.93 -10.81 25.32
N PRO A 1053 13.73 -11.59 24.56
CA PRO A 1053 14.32 -12.80 25.11
C PRO A 1053 14.87 -12.46 26.49
N VAL A 1054 14.46 -13.22 27.51
CA VAL A 1054 14.83 -12.97 28.90
C VAL A 1054 16.32 -12.74 28.91
N ALA A 1055 16.72 -11.50 29.20
CA ALA A 1055 18.12 -11.14 29.21
C ALA A 1055 18.83 -12.12 30.16
N ALA A 1056 20.12 -12.40 29.93
CA ALA A 1056 20.87 -13.15 30.94
C ALA A 1056 20.69 -12.43 32.30
N GLY A 1057 20.16 -13.14 33.31
CA GLY A 1057 19.78 -12.55 34.59
C GLY A 1057 18.35 -11.98 34.70
N GLY A 1058 17.49 -12.09 33.69
CA GLY A 1058 16.08 -11.68 33.75
C GLY A 1058 15.24 -12.59 34.65
N LEU A 1059 14.27 -12.00 35.35
CA LEU A 1059 13.50 -12.67 36.39
C LEU A 1059 12.44 -13.62 35.82
N VAL A 1060 12.44 -14.85 36.33
CA VAL A 1060 11.49 -15.92 36.02
C VAL A 1060 10.81 -16.33 37.32
N LEU A 1061 9.48 -16.44 37.30
CA LEU A 1061 8.70 -16.89 38.43
C LEU A 1061 8.23 -18.32 38.19
N LEU A 1062 8.70 -19.23 39.03
CA LEU A 1062 8.35 -20.64 39.02
C LEU A 1062 7.25 -20.87 40.05
N ILE A 1063 6.06 -21.22 39.59
CA ILE A 1063 4.85 -21.32 40.41
C ILE A 1063 4.52 -22.80 40.63
N CYS A 1064 4.53 -23.23 41.88
CA CYS A 1064 4.20 -24.58 42.32
C CYS A 1064 2.86 -24.58 43.08
N PRO A 1065 2.02 -25.63 42.92
CA PRO A 1065 0.81 -25.71 43.70
C PRO A 1065 1.19 -26.01 45.15
N GLU A 1066 0.49 -25.41 46.11
CA GLU A 1066 0.66 -25.76 47.51
C GLU A 1066 -0.03 -27.10 47.79
N THR A 1067 0.67 -28.18 47.46
CA THR A 1067 0.24 -29.55 47.76
C THR A 1067 0.96 -30.08 49.00
N GLY A 1068 0.36 -31.05 49.69
CA GLY A 1068 1.00 -31.74 50.81
C GLY A 1068 2.23 -32.58 50.39
N ASP A 1069 2.45 -32.74 49.09
CA ASP A 1069 3.53 -33.56 48.51
C ASP A 1069 4.73 -32.69 48.11
N THR A 1070 5.94 -33.21 48.31
CA THR A 1070 7.17 -32.59 47.81
C THR A 1070 7.32 -32.82 46.32
N LEU A 1071 6.92 -31.84 45.50
CA LEU A 1071 7.08 -31.88 44.06
C LEU A 1071 8.55 -31.59 43.67
N VAL A 1072 9.08 -32.36 42.71
CA VAL A 1072 10.44 -32.17 42.17
C VAL A 1072 10.56 -30.78 41.56
N GLY A 1073 11.59 -30.02 41.92
CA GLY A 1073 11.73 -28.60 41.51
C GLY A 1073 10.95 -27.58 42.36
N CYS A 1074 10.00 -28.05 43.16
CA CYS A 1074 9.24 -27.24 44.13
C CYS A 1074 9.70 -27.43 45.59
N GLY A 1075 10.84 -28.10 45.81
CA GLY A 1075 11.40 -28.38 47.14
C GLY A 1075 11.67 -27.12 47.99
N ALA A 1076 11.78 -27.34 49.31
CA ALA A 1076 11.92 -26.31 50.35
C ALA A 1076 13.18 -25.46 50.25
#